data_AF-A0A9Q0XND5-F1
#
_entry.id   AF-A0A9Q0XND5-F1
#
_cell.length_a   1.000
_cell.length_b   1.000
_cell.length_c   1.000
_cell.angle_alpha   90.00
_cell.angle_beta   90.00
_cell.angle_gamma   90.00
#
_symmetry.space_group_name_H-M   'P 1'
#
loop_
_entity.id
_entity.type
_entity.pdbx_description
1 polymer ?
#
loop_
_entity_poly.entity_id
_entity_poly.type
_entity_poly.pdbx_seq_one_letter_code
_entity_poly.pdbx_strand_id
1 'polypeptide(L)'
;MDALPCSHISARILNGMLEKEPGNTTEKEPCNATEKERKWIRPDMPSKCTWQLGKSSEESPHHHVTLSKIPNILTDILKKIGNTPMVRINKIGKHFGLKCELLAKCEFFNAGGSVKDRISLRMVEDAERDGILKPGDTIIEPTSGNTGIGLALAAAVKGYRCIIVMPEKMSMEKVDVLRALGAEIVRTPTTARFDSPESHVGVAWRLKNEIPNSHILDQYRNASNPLAHYDTTAEEILLQCEGKVDMVVAGAGTGGTISGIARKLKEKCPGCKIIGVDPEGSILAAPEELNATEKNTYEVEGIGYDFVPTVLDRSIVDEWYKCNDEDTFAFARMLIREEGLLCGGSSGSAMSIAVKAARELKEGQRCVVILPDSVRNYMSKFLSDKWMTQKGFMTEEDKSMNKPWWWNLKVQELSLSAPLTVLPSVTCEKTIEILREKGFDQVPVVDESGVILGMVTLGNMLSSVLAGKVQPSDQVSKIIYKQFKKIRMASVFTSNKTIKVCPFLNGNVESSETKKSHPWIPPDTPSRCTWKPGKSIRESPHGCVPLKREPKILSNVLDKIGQTPMVRINNIGKAYGLKCELLAKCEYFNAGGSVKDRITLRMIEDAEQAGTLKPGDTIIEPTSGNTGIGLALAAAIKGYRCIIVIPEKMSREKVDILRALGAEIVKTPCVKYDDLDSNVRVAWKLKSEIPNSHILDQCRNPSNPLAHYDTTAEEILEQCDGKVDMFVAGAGTGGTITGIARKLKEKCPGCKIVGADPRGSIGALPDSLNTVAAEDTIEVEGIGLDFIPTVLDRSVVDEWFKSNDTDSFLMARRLIREEGLLCGGSAGTAMSVAVRAAKQLKEGQRCVVLLPDSVRNYMSKFLNDKWMVQNGFLKENVQEHHPWWWNLKVQKLKLMPPLTLLPDVNCQKAIEVLREKSYDQAPVVAESGFIMGLVTLSNILSSILAGNAQFSDPIKKVISQQFSKISLDDTLGKLSTILENDHFAIIVHEMEQYNAGGNSFKKQIVFGVATAADLLSFVAPKKKTEELRYATPQSASFERTIYTTHSGEK
;
A
#
# COMPACT_ATOMS: atom_id res chain seq x y z
N MET A 1 46.40 21.70 -31.90
CA MET A 1 47.53 22.43 -32.48
C MET A 1 48.43 22.82 -31.33
N ASP A 2 49.74 22.66 -31.52
CA ASP A 2 50.86 23.30 -30.81
C ASP A 2 51.00 23.08 -29.28
N ALA A 3 52.19 22.87 -28.71
CA ALA A 3 53.48 22.44 -29.27
C ALA A 3 54.35 21.76 -28.19
N LEU A 4 55.36 21.01 -28.62
CA LEU A 4 56.38 20.33 -27.80
C LEU A 4 57.60 21.25 -27.52
N PRO A 5 58.47 20.99 -26.52
CA PRO A 5 59.60 20.06 -26.71
C PRO A 5 60.00 19.20 -25.47
N CYS A 6 61.02 18.36 -25.65
CA CYS A 6 61.45 17.27 -24.75
C CYS A 6 62.98 17.05 -24.81
N SER A 7 63.59 16.53 -23.74
CA SER A 7 64.91 15.84 -23.71
C SER A 7 65.03 15.06 -22.36
N HIS A 8 65.78 13.97 -22.17
CA HIS A 8 66.93 13.34 -22.86
C HIS A 8 66.88 11.79 -22.83
N ILE A 9 67.85 11.11 -23.47
CA ILE A 9 67.94 9.63 -23.65
C ILE A 9 69.35 9.10 -23.30
N SER A 10 69.46 7.90 -22.71
CA SER A 10 70.65 7.00 -22.76
C SER A 10 70.31 5.59 -22.19
N ALA A 11 71.11 4.53 -22.42
CA ALA A 11 71.10 3.61 -23.59
C ALA A 11 71.91 2.30 -23.29
N ARG A 12 71.89 1.30 -24.21
CA ARG A 12 72.76 0.07 -24.29
C ARG A 12 72.43 -1.07 -23.28
N ILE A 13 72.75 -2.39 -23.39
CA ILE A 13 73.36 -3.36 -24.37
C ILE A 13 73.12 -4.81 -23.78
N LEU A 14 73.04 -6.00 -24.43
CA LEU A 14 72.98 -6.54 -25.82
C LEU A 14 72.57 -8.07 -25.75
N ASN A 15 72.68 -8.82 -26.87
CA ASN A 15 72.65 -10.30 -27.06
C ASN A 15 71.29 -11.05 -26.91
N GLY A 16 70.99 -12.11 -27.70
CA GLY A 16 71.72 -12.61 -28.89
C GLY A 16 71.31 -14.02 -29.39
N MET A 17 70.48 -14.06 -30.45
CA MET A 17 70.34 -15.10 -31.52
C MET A 17 70.38 -16.62 -31.24
N LEU A 18 69.40 -17.34 -31.79
CA LEU A 18 69.62 -18.52 -32.65
C LEU A 18 68.40 -18.78 -33.56
N GLU A 19 68.63 -19.07 -34.85
CA GLU A 19 67.58 -19.26 -35.86
C GLU A 19 67.45 -20.74 -36.29
N LYS A 20 66.24 -21.15 -36.71
CA LYS A 20 66.04 -22.08 -37.84
C LYS A 20 64.58 -22.16 -38.32
N GLU A 21 64.39 -21.83 -39.59
CA GLU A 21 63.24 -22.16 -40.44
C GLU A 21 63.76 -23.06 -41.61
N PRO A 22 62.93 -23.73 -42.45
CA PRO A 22 61.73 -23.17 -43.12
C PRO A 22 60.52 -24.12 -43.29
N GLY A 23 59.36 -23.56 -43.68
CA GLY A 23 58.20 -24.33 -44.16
C GLY A 23 57.01 -23.46 -44.57
N ASN A 24 56.84 -23.20 -45.87
CA ASN A 24 55.89 -22.21 -46.41
C ASN A 24 54.69 -22.85 -47.14
N THR A 25 53.46 -22.59 -46.71
CA THR A 25 52.29 -22.33 -47.59
C THR A 25 51.10 -21.72 -46.82
N THR A 26 50.69 -20.53 -47.25
CA THR A 26 49.29 -20.01 -47.37
C THR A 26 48.15 -20.65 -46.56
N GLU A 27 47.48 -19.85 -45.73
CA GLU A 27 46.20 -19.18 -46.11
C GLU A 27 45.91 -17.96 -45.21
N LYS A 28 44.83 -17.19 -45.48
CA LYS A 28 44.47 -15.97 -44.73
C LYS A 28 43.15 -16.15 -43.98
N GLU A 29 43.14 -15.87 -42.69
CA GLU A 29 41.93 -15.52 -41.93
C GLU A 29 41.95 -14.03 -41.52
N PRO A 30 40.77 -13.39 -41.37
CA PRO A 30 40.66 -11.96 -41.10
C PRO A 30 40.82 -11.58 -39.62
N CYS A 31 41.05 -10.29 -39.36
CA CYS A 31 41.24 -9.74 -38.01
C CYS A 31 40.04 -10.00 -37.07
N ASN A 32 40.23 -10.85 -36.05
CA ASN A 32 39.29 -10.97 -34.93
C ASN A 32 39.55 -9.89 -33.87
N ALA A 33 38.56 -9.02 -33.64
CA ALA A 33 38.63 -7.92 -32.67
C ALA A 33 38.02 -8.30 -31.30
N THR A 34 38.44 -9.44 -30.73
CA THR A 34 37.71 -10.14 -29.65
C THR A 34 38.61 -10.68 -28.52
N GLU A 35 39.48 -9.85 -27.94
CA GLU A 35 40.32 -10.31 -26.79
C GLU A 35 40.48 -9.27 -25.65
N LYS A 36 39.34 -8.80 -25.13
CA LYS A 36 39.24 -8.14 -23.80
C LYS A 36 37.99 -8.58 -23.05
N GLU A 37 37.95 -9.85 -22.65
CA GLU A 37 36.91 -10.35 -21.75
C GLU A 37 36.94 -9.60 -20.40
N ARG A 38 35.86 -8.88 -20.09
CA ARG A 38 35.75 -8.07 -18.86
C ARG A 38 35.44 -8.96 -17.66
N LYS A 39 36.49 -9.56 -17.11
CA LYS A 39 36.49 -10.52 -16.00
C LYS A 39 35.54 -10.11 -14.86
N TRP A 40 34.48 -10.91 -14.67
CA TRP A 40 33.48 -10.72 -13.61
C TRP A 40 34.09 -10.91 -12.22
N ILE A 41 33.61 -10.15 -11.24
CA ILE A 41 34.00 -10.24 -9.83
C ILE A 41 32.84 -10.88 -9.07
N ARG A 42 33.02 -12.11 -8.59
CA ARG A 42 31.98 -12.86 -7.87
C ARG A 42 31.65 -12.22 -6.50
N PRO A 43 30.41 -12.33 -5.99
CA PRO A 43 30.03 -11.81 -4.68
C PRO A 43 30.57 -12.63 -3.50
N ASP A 44 31.04 -13.86 -3.74
CA ASP A 44 31.41 -14.88 -2.75
C ASP A 44 32.93 -15.02 -2.49
N MET A 45 33.76 -14.19 -3.11
CA MET A 45 35.22 -14.24 -2.90
C MET A 45 35.57 -14.04 -1.41
N PRO A 46 36.51 -14.79 -0.83
CA PRO A 46 36.96 -14.58 0.54
C PRO A 46 37.37 -13.12 0.82
N SER A 47 36.99 -12.63 2.01
CA SER A 47 37.29 -11.25 2.40
C SER A 47 38.79 -11.01 2.53
N LYS A 48 39.25 -9.84 2.08
CA LYS A 48 40.64 -9.38 2.26
C LYS A 48 40.81 -8.42 3.45
N CYS A 49 39.75 -8.23 4.24
CA CYS A 49 39.79 -7.38 5.43
C CYS A 49 40.69 -7.98 6.50
N THR A 50 41.66 -7.20 7.00
CA THR A 50 42.64 -7.62 8.01
C THR A 50 42.25 -7.22 9.45
N TRP A 51 40.99 -6.81 9.65
CA TRP A 51 40.41 -6.59 10.98
C TRP A 51 40.49 -7.89 11.80
N GLN A 52 40.89 -7.75 13.06
CA GLN A 52 40.95 -8.81 14.06
C GLN A 52 40.65 -8.16 15.42
N LEU A 53 39.97 -8.90 16.30
CA LEU A 53 39.67 -8.42 17.65
C LEU A 53 40.95 -8.05 18.41
N GLY A 54 40.98 -6.85 18.99
CA GLY A 54 42.12 -6.33 19.76
C GLY A 54 43.07 -5.40 19.01
N LYS A 55 42.91 -5.20 17.69
CA LYS A 55 43.61 -4.14 16.94
C LYS A 55 43.04 -2.76 17.27
N SER A 56 43.84 -1.71 17.11
CA SER A 56 43.37 -0.33 17.27
C SER A 56 42.40 0.05 16.14
N SER A 57 41.36 0.82 16.45
CA SER A 57 40.51 1.45 15.43
C SER A 57 41.28 2.45 14.55
N GLU A 58 42.43 2.94 15.01
CA GLU A 58 43.34 3.82 14.25
C GLU A 58 44.13 3.08 13.16
N GLU A 59 44.26 1.74 13.26
CA GLU A 59 44.84 0.90 12.20
C GLU A 59 43.85 0.63 11.04
N SER A 60 42.59 1.04 11.18
CA SER A 60 41.56 0.78 10.17
C SER A 60 41.83 1.56 8.89
N PRO A 61 41.97 0.90 7.72
CA PRO A 61 42.12 1.59 6.43
C PRO A 61 40.80 2.14 5.89
N HIS A 62 39.71 2.07 6.67
CA HIS A 62 38.37 2.43 6.26
C HIS A 62 37.99 3.83 6.76
N HIS A 63 37.24 4.58 5.94
CA HIS A 63 36.52 5.73 6.45
C HIS A 63 35.48 5.28 7.48
N HIS A 64 35.46 5.95 8.63
CA HIS A 64 34.51 5.71 9.73
C HIS A 64 33.69 6.98 9.99
N VAL A 65 32.39 6.82 10.25
CA VAL A 65 31.49 7.92 10.64
C VAL A 65 31.12 7.83 12.13
N THR A 66 30.71 8.95 12.71
CA THR A 66 30.23 9.03 14.11
C THR A 66 28.76 9.46 14.15
N LEU A 67 28.02 9.08 15.20
CA LEU A 67 26.64 9.51 15.39
C LEU A 67 26.52 11.04 15.49
N SER A 68 25.86 11.66 14.51
CA SER A 68 25.61 13.10 14.46
C SER A 68 24.31 13.46 15.19
N LYS A 69 24.29 14.64 15.84
CA LYS A 69 23.04 15.19 16.39
C LYS A 69 22.08 15.54 15.25
N ILE A 70 20.85 15.05 15.34
CA ILE A 70 19.77 15.38 14.39
C ILE A 70 19.43 16.89 14.51
N PRO A 71 19.36 17.65 13.40
CA PRO A 71 18.92 19.05 13.42
C PRO A 71 17.39 19.17 13.52
N ASN A 72 16.91 20.31 14.04
CA ASN A 72 15.47 20.60 14.20
C ASN A 72 14.68 20.53 12.87
N ILE A 73 15.31 20.94 11.77
CA ILE A 73 14.83 20.80 10.40
C ILE A 73 15.85 19.94 9.65
N LEU A 74 15.40 18.85 9.06
CA LEU A 74 16.23 18.00 8.19
C LEU A 74 16.42 18.68 6.84
N THR A 75 17.64 18.67 6.31
CA THR A 75 17.97 19.21 4.98
C THR A 75 17.22 18.50 3.86
N ASP A 76 16.92 17.23 4.06
CA ASP A 76 16.36 16.26 3.12
C ASP A 76 15.92 15.02 3.92
N ILE A 77 15.26 14.06 3.27
CA ILE A 77 14.75 12.87 3.93
C ILE A 77 15.85 11.82 4.26
N LEU A 78 17.03 11.88 3.63
CA LEU A 78 18.14 10.94 3.90
C LEU A 78 18.68 11.13 5.31
N LYS A 79 18.63 12.36 5.84
CA LYS A 79 18.97 12.65 7.24
C LYS A 79 17.92 12.15 8.25
N LYS A 80 16.88 11.41 7.79
CA LYS A 80 16.00 10.59 8.65
C LYS A 80 16.38 9.09 8.68
N ILE A 81 17.49 8.70 8.08
CA ILE A 81 18.07 7.35 8.18
C ILE A 81 18.93 7.25 9.44
N GLY A 82 18.78 6.19 10.22
CA GLY A 82 19.44 6.01 11.51
C GLY A 82 18.68 6.64 12.69
N ASN A 83 19.30 6.57 13.87
CA ASN A 83 18.70 6.92 15.17
C ASN A 83 17.32 6.24 15.36
N THR A 84 17.29 4.92 15.16
CA THR A 84 16.04 4.13 15.14
C THR A 84 15.60 3.74 16.56
N PRO A 85 14.29 3.58 16.82
CA PRO A 85 13.81 3.30 18.17
C PRO A 85 14.32 1.96 18.72
N MET A 86 14.62 1.95 20.02
CA MET A 86 14.76 0.73 20.81
C MET A 86 13.48 0.56 21.63
N VAL A 87 12.73 -0.52 21.42
CA VAL A 87 11.40 -0.71 22.02
C VAL A 87 11.40 -1.96 22.91
N ARG A 88 10.91 -1.85 24.15
CA ARG A 88 10.69 -3.00 25.03
C ARG A 88 9.59 -3.91 24.48
N ILE A 89 9.85 -5.21 24.46
CA ILE A 89 8.88 -6.27 24.17
C ILE A 89 8.22 -6.68 25.49
N ASN A 90 6.90 -6.57 25.59
CA ASN A 90 6.17 -6.56 26.87
C ASN A 90 5.30 -7.80 27.12
N LYS A 91 4.86 -8.47 26.05
CA LYS A 91 3.93 -9.60 26.07
C LYS A 91 4.60 -10.87 25.55
N ILE A 92 5.19 -10.82 24.36
CA ILE A 92 5.83 -11.99 23.71
C ILE A 92 6.91 -12.59 24.62
N GLY A 93 7.82 -11.77 25.16
CA GLY A 93 8.87 -12.25 26.07
C GLY A 93 8.32 -12.97 27.31
N LYS A 94 7.19 -12.50 27.86
CA LYS A 94 6.52 -13.12 29.01
C LYS A 94 5.75 -14.39 28.61
N HIS A 95 5.09 -14.38 27.45
CA HIS A 95 4.39 -15.54 26.89
C HIS A 95 5.33 -16.73 26.74
N PHE A 96 6.54 -16.51 26.21
CA PHE A 96 7.57 -17.55 26.06
C PHE A 96 8.43 -17.77 27.33
N GLY A 97 8.05 -17.19 28.46
CA GLY A 97 8.61 -17.47 29.78
C GLY A 97 9.96 -16.83 30.11
N LEU A 98 10.47 -15.91 29.27
CA LEU A 98 11.78 -15.28 29.44
C LEU A 98 11.88 -14.49 30.75
N LYS A 99 13.12 -14.36 31.26
CA LYS A 99 13.46 -13.57 32.46
C LYS A 99 14.25 -12.30 32.14
N CYS A 100 15.00 -12.29 31.04
CA CYS A 100 15.73 -11.14 30.56
C CYS A 100 14.81 -10.02 30.01
N GLU A 101 15.34 -8.80 29.97
CA GLU A 101 14.78 -7.68 29.23
C GLU A 101 14.94 -7.91 27.72
N LEU A 102 13.82 -8.12 27.01
CA LEU A 102 13.79 -8.30 25.56
C LEU A 102 13.46 -6.95 24.87
N LEU A 103 14.33 -6.54 23.96
CA LEU A 103 14.28 -5.25 23.26
C LEU A 103 14.27 -5.46 21.74
N ALA A 104 13.57 -4.61 21.00
CA ALA A 104 13.54 -4.57 19.55
C ALA A 104 14.20 -3.30 19.02
N LYS A 105 15.18 -3.45 18.11
CA LYS A 105 15.78 -2.36 17.35
C LYS A 105 14.98 -2.18 16.05
N CYS A 106 14.12 -1.17 16.04
CA CYS A 106 13.06 -1.01 15.03
C CYS A 106 13.56 -0.26 13.78
N GLU A 107 14.37 -0.94 12.98
CA GLU A 107 14.96 -0.39 11.74
C GLU A 107 13.94 -0.04 10.65
N PHE A 108 12.71 -0.55 10.77
CA PHE A 108 11.60 -0.24 9.89
C PHE A 108 11.10 1.23 9.98
N PHE A 109 11.61 2.04 10.92
CA PHE A 109 11.38 3.49 11.02
C PHE A 109 12.37 4.37 10.22
N ASN A 110 13.32 3.79 9.49
CA ASN A 110 14.15 4.53 8.53
C ASN A 110 13.31 5.05 7.34
N ALA A 111 13.83 6.02 6.58
CA ALA A 111 13.10 6.74 5.52
C ALA A 111 12.47 5.87 4.42
N GLY A 112 13.19 4.87 3.92
CA GLY A 112 12.71 3.87 2.95
C GLY A 112 11.93 2.72 3.61
N GLY A 113 11.90 2.67 4.94
CA GLY A 113 11.21 1.67 5.75
C GLY A 113 12.04 0.41 6.03
N SER A 114 13.38 0.49 6.01
CA SER A 114 14.24 -0.68 6.26
C SER A 114 15.63 -0.39 6.86
N VAL A 115 16.26 -1.43 7.43
CA VAL A 115 17.67 -1.44 7.86
C VAL A 115 18.66 -1.17 6.73
N LYS A 116 18.27 -1.44 5.47
CA LYS A 116 19.15 -1.33 4.30
C LYS A 116 19.30 0.10 3.81
N ASP A 117 18.39 0.99 4.20
CA ASP A 117 18.46 2.42 3.94
C ASP A 117 19.81 3.00 4.43
N ARG A 118 20.32 2.50 5.57
CA ARG A 118 21.67 2.82 6.10
C ARG A 118 22.79 2.49 5.13
N ILE A 119 22.78 1.28 4.56
CA ILE A 119 23.85 0.82 3.67
C ILE A 119 23.75 1.49 2.31
N SER A 120 22.52 1.75 1.83
CA SER A 120 22.29 2.50 0.60
C SER A 120 22.81 3.93 0.69
N LEU A 121 22.54 4.63 1.80
CA LEU A 121 23.09 5.97 2.02
C LEU A 121 24.63 5.92 2.13
N ARG A 122 25.18 5.02 2.95
CA ARG A 122 26.63 4.93 3.18
C ARG A 122 27.40 4.55 1.92
N MET A 123 26.92 3.59 1.12
CA MET A 123 27.54 3.23 -0.16
C MET A 123 27.55 4.39 -1.16
N VAL A 124 26.51 5.25 -1.15
CA VAL A 124 26.45 6.45 -2.00
C VAL A 124 27.37 7.54 -1.48
N GLU A 125 27.31 7.90 -0.19
CA GLU A 125 28.17 8.94 0.41
C GLU A 125 29.67 8.55 0.37
N ASP A 126 30.00 7.25 0.50
CA ASP A 126 31.37 6.76 0.29
C ASP A 126 31.79 6.88 -1.20
N ALA A 127 30.98 6.42 -2.15
CA ALA A 127 31.30 6.46 -3.58
C ALA A 127 31.34 7.89 -4.16
N GLU A 128 30.57 8.83 -3.61
CA GLU A 128 30.64 10.26 -3.91
C GLU A 128 31.99 10.86 -3.44
N ARG A 129 32.35 10.64 -2.17
CA ARG A 129 33.62 11.13 -1.60
C ARG A 129 34.83 10.57 -2.34
N ASP A 130 34.80 9.28 -2.65
CA ASP A 130 35.90 8.59 -3.31
C ASP A 130 35.97 8.88 -4.84
N GLY A 131 35.10 9.77 -5.35
CA GLY A 131 35.11 10.26 -6.73
C GLY A 131 34.63 9.24 -7.78
N ILE A 132 34.10 8.11 -7.33
CA ILE A 132 33.57 7.03 -8.16
C ILE A 132 32.26 7.47 -8.81
N LEU A 133 31.33 7.98 -8.00
CA LEU A 133 29.98 8.36 -8.40
C LEU A 133 29.88 9.88 -8.66
N LYS A 134 29.48 10.28 -9.87
CA LYS A 134 29.45 11.67 -10.34
C LYS A 134 28.03 12.12 -10.67
N PRO A 135 27.68 13.42 -10.54
CA PRO A 135 26.30 13.89 -10.76
C PRO A 135 25.70 13.42 -12.09
N GLY A 136 24.55 12.74 -12.03
CA GLY A 136 23.88 12.16 -13.21
C GLY A 136 24.33 10.74 -13.60
N ASP A 137 25.33 10.14 -12.92
CA ASP A 137 25.70 8.73 -13.12
C ASP A 137 24.53 7.77 -12.78
N THR A 138 24.65 6.52 -13.22
CA THR A 138 23.66 5.46 -13.02
C THR A 138 24.09 4.48 -11.92
N ILE A 139 23.26 4.30 -10.89
CA ILE A 139 23.41 3.23 -9.88
C ILE A 139 22.64 2.00 -10.38
N ILE A 140 23.32 0.84 -10.45
CA ILE A 140 22.73 -0.46 -10.80
C ILE A 140 22.97 -1.42 -9.64
N GLU A 141 21.94 -1.96 -8.99
CA GLU A 141 22.15 -2.83 -7.81
C GLU A 141 21.37 -4.16 -7.87
N PRO A 142 22.05 -5.32 -7.69
CA PRO A 142 21.43 -6.64 -7.57
C PRO A 142 20.91 -6.90 -6.15
N THR A 143 19.59 -7.01 -5.95
CA THR A 143 19.00 -6.96 -4.60
C THR A 143 17.66 -7.72 -4.42
N SER A 144 17.36 -8.11 -3.19
CA SER A 144 16.05 -8.61 -2.72
C SER A 144 15.04 -7.49 -2.39
N GLY A 145 15.28 -6.28 -2.89
CA GLY A 145 14.37 -5.13 -2.86
C GLY A 145 14.79 -4.01 -1.91
N ASN A 146 15.01 -4.29 -0.62
CA ASN A 146 15.15 -3.22 0.40
C ASN A 146 16.37 -2.31 0.17
N THR A 147 17.54 -2.85 -0.16
CA THR A 147 18.71 -2.05 -0.55
C THR A 147 18.45 -1.24 -1.83
N GLY A 148 17.61 -1.76 -2.73
CA GLY A 148 17.17 -1.06 -3.92
C GLY A 148 16.23 0.11 -3.59
N ILE A 149 15.31 -0.06 -2.63
CA ILE A 149 14.44 1.03 -2.15
C ILE A 149 15.28 2.14 -1.52
N GLY A 150 16.24 1.79 -0.67
CA GLY A 150 17.18 2.76 -0.10
C GLY A 150 18.03 3.48 -1.15
N LEU A 151 18.49 2.78 -2.20
CA LEU A 151 19.28 3.38 -3.28
C LEU A 151 18.43 4.22 -4.23
N ALA A 152 17.19 3.80 -4.54
CA ALA A 152 16.24 4.58 -5.32
C ALA A 152 15.83 5.87 -4.59
N LEU A 153 15.67 5.82 -3.27
CA LEU A 153 15.39 6.98 -2.43
C LEU A 153 16.59 7.93 -2.35
N ALA A 154 17.81 7.40 -2.21
CA ALA A 154 19.04 8.19 -2.33
C ALA A 154 19.20 8.83 -3.72
N ALA A 155 18.91 8.08 -4.79
CA ALA A 155 18.98 8.52 -6.18
C ALA A 155 17.95 9.62 -6.50
N ALA A 156 16.71 9.47 -6.04
CA ALA A 156 15.65 10.47 -6.16
C ALA A 156 16.04 11.82 -5.52
N VAL A 157 16.64 11.78 -4.33
CA VAL A 157 17.07 12.99 -3.60
C VAL A 157 18.35 13.62 -4.20
N LYS A 158 19.30 12.80 -4.65
CA LYS A 158 20.64 13.26 -5.11
C LYS A 158 20.76 13.46 -6.63
N GLY A 159 19.77 13.03 -7.43
CA GLY A 159 19.75 13.20 -8.88
C GLY A 159 20.50 12.13 -9.67
N TYR A 160 20.48 10.88 -9.23
CA TYR A 160 21.05 9.73 -9.96
C TYR A 160 19.98 8.95 -10.72
N ARG A 161 20.37 8.29 -11.81
CA ARG A 161 19.53 7.22 -12.41
C ARG A 161 19.68 5.96 -11.58
N CYS A 162 18.61 5.21 -11.34
CA CYS A 162 18.64 3.99 -10.54
C CYS A 162 18.00 2.82 -11.30
N ILE A 163 18.71 1.69 -11.38
CA ILE A 163 18.26 0.44 -12.01
C ILE A 163 18.40 -0.69 -11.00
N ILE A 164 17.28 -1.33 -10.66
CA ILE A 164 17.23 -2.39 -9.65
C ILE A 164 16.99 -3.74 -10.31
N VAL A 165 17.93 -4.67 -10.10
CA VAL A 165 17.83 -6.05 -10.58
C VAL A 165 17.41 -6.95 -9.41
N MET A 166 16.24 -7.58 -9.52
CA MET A 166 15.68 -8.39 -8.43
C MET A 166 15.10 -9.74 -8.90
N PRO A 167 15.11 -10.79 -8.05
CA PRO A 167 14.40 -12.04 -8.34
C PRO A 167 12.87 -11.87 -8.46
N GLU A 168 12.22 -12.75 -9.21
CA GLU A 168 10.76 -12.75 -9.40
C GLU A 168 9.94 -12.98 -8.11
N LYS A 169 10.44 -13.74 -7.11
CA LYS A 169 9.68 -14.00 -5.86
C LYS A 169 9.46 -12.78 -4.97
N MET A 170 10.15 -11.67 -5.24
CA MET A 170 10.05 -10.46 -4.44
C MET A 170 8.70 -9.75 -4.66
N SER A 171 8.10 -9.27 -3.56
CA SER A 171 6.73 -8.74 -3.53
C SER A 171 6.47 -7.57 -4.48
N MET A 172 5.22 -7.41 -4.93
CA MET A 172 4.86 -6.32 -5.86
C MET A 172 4.91 -4.96 -5.17
N GLU A 173 4.64 -4.92 -3.88
CA GLU A 173 4.74 -3.74 -3.02
C GLU A 173 6.14 -3.11 -3.05
N LYS A 174 7.20 -3.91 -3.16
CA LYS A 174 8.58 -3.42 -3.37
C LYS A 174 8.75 -2.81 -4.77
N VAL A 175 8.18 -3.45 -5.80
CA VAL A 175 8.22 -2.99 -7.19
C VAL A 175 7.49 -1.67 -7.35
N ASP A 176 6.32 -1.52 -6.73
CA ASP A 176 5.48 -0.32 -6.83
C ASP A 176 6.13 0.88 -6.12
N VAL A 177 6.76 0.69 -4.95
CA VAL A 177 7.59 1.73 -4.30
C VAL A 177 8.80 2.11 -5.16
N LEU A 178 9.47 1.14 -5.79
CA LEU A 178 10.62 1.40 -6.65
C LEU A 178 10.25 2.21 -7.92
N ARG A 179 9.16 1.85 -8.62
CA ARG A 179 8.66 2.64 -9.75
C ARG A 179 8.27 4.06 -9.32
N ALA A 180 7.64 4.21 -8.15
CA ALA A 180 7.24 5.52 -7.63
C ALA A 180 8.43 6.41 -7.25
N LEU A 181 9.51 5.83 -6.71
CA LEU A 181 10.80 6.51 -6.52
C LEU A 181 11.55 6.80 -7.84
N GLY A 182 11.03 6.34 -8.98
CA GLY A 182 11.60 6.57 -10.30
C GLY A 182 12.70 5.60 -10.72
N ALA A 183 12.87 4.48 -10.01
CA ALA A 183 13.83 3.44 -10.40
C ALA A 183 13.29 2.54 -11.51
N GLU A 184 14.16 2.19 -12.46
CA GLU A 184 13.94 1.15 -13.45
C GLU A 184 14.12 -0.23 -12.80
N ILE A 185 13.38 -1.23 -13.27
CA ILE A 185 13.31 -2.54 -12.61
C ILE A 185 13.47 -3.68 -13.61
N VAL A 186 14.48 -4.52 -13.38
CA VAL A 186 14.73 -5.74 -14.14
C VAL A 186 14.43 -6.94 -13.23
N ARG A 187 13.60 -7.88 -13.71
CA ARG A 187 13.31 -9.13 -13.01
C ARG A 187 14.25 -10.24 -13.50
N THR A 188 14.53 -11.20 -12.64
CA THR A 188 15.39 -12.36 -12.92
C THR A 188 14.76 -13.65 -12.36
N PRO A 189 14.97 -14.82 -13.00
CA PRO A 189 14.35 -16.07 -12.56
C PRO A 189 14.74 -16.42 -11.13
N THR A 190 13.76 -16.74 -10.29
CA THR A 190 14.00 -17.06 -8.85
C THR A 190 14.89 -18.29 -8.66
N THR A 191 14.91 -19.21 -9.63
CA THR A 191 15.69 -20.46 -9.62
C THR A 191 17.09 -20.31 -10.22
N ALA A 192 17.49 -19.11 -10.68
CA ALA A 192 18.82 -18.88 -11.21
C ALA A 192 19.87 -18.85 -10.09
N ARG A 193 20.68 -19.91 -9.99
CA ARG A 193 21.85 -19.99 -9.08
C ARG A 193 22.75 -18.76 -9.25
N PHE A 194 23.33 -18.25 -8.17
CA PHE A 194 23.99 -16.94 -8.13
C PHE A 194 25.14 -16.71 -9.14
N ASP A 195 25.74 -17.74 -9.73
CA ASP A 195 26.78 -17.63 -10.75
C ASP A 195 26.30 -17.99 -12.18
N SER A 196 24.99 -18.13 -12.37
CA SER A 196 24.36 -18.08 -13.69
C SER A 196 24.42 -16.66 -14.27
N PRO A 197 24.62 -16.48 -15.60
CA PRO A 197 24.48 -15.19 -16.28
C PRO A 197 23.13 -14.51 -16.07
N GLU A 198 22.06 -15.29 -15.89
CA GLU A 198 20.69 -14.79 -15.67
C GLU A 198 20.30 -14.63 -14.19
N SER A 199 21.27 -14.81 -13.26
CA SER A 199 21.10 -14.41 -11.87
C SER A 199 21.00 -12.89 -11.75
N HIS A 200 20.43 -12.37 -10.65
CA HIS A 200 20.36 -10.93 -10.39
C HIS A 200 21.73 -10.26 -10.40
N VAL A 201 22.78 -10.93 -9.88
CA VAL A 201 24.16 -10.41 -9.90
C VAL A 201 24.81 -10.47 -11.28
N GLY A 202 24.56 -11.53 -12.08
CA GLY A 202 25.05 -11.66 -13.45
C GLY A 202 24.42 -10.62 -14.39
N VAL A 203 23.10 -10.44 -14.30
CA VAL A 203 22.35 -9.44 -15.07
C VAL A 203 22.75 -8.02 -14.69
N ALA A 204 22.97 -7.72 -13.41
CA ALA A 204 23.50 -6.41 -13.00
C ALA A 204 24.89 -6.15 -13.61
N TRP A 205 25.79 -7.14 -13.60
CA TRP A 205 27.12 -7.01 -14.23
C TRP A 205 27.01 -6.81 -15.75
N ARG A 206 26.09 -7.51 -16.43
CA ARG A 206 25.82 -7.31 -17.87
C ARG A 206 25.38 -5.87 -18.16
N LEU A 207 24.33 -5.39 -17.48
CA LEU A 207 23.81 -4.02 -17.64
C LEU A 207 24.90 -2.96 -17.37
N LYS A 208 25.75 -3.15 -16.34
CA LYS A 208 26.85 -2.23 -16.03
C LYS A 208 27.96 -2.21 -17.10
N ASN A 209 28.07 -3.26 -17.91
CA ASN A 209 29.03 -3.28 -19.02
C ASN A 209 28.49 -2.62 -20.29
N GLU A 210 27.16 -2.54 -20.42
CA GLU A 210 26.43 -1.97 -21.56
C GLU A 210 26.10 -0.48 -21.37
N ILE A 211 25.79 -0.05 -20.13
CA ILE A 211 25.36 1.31 -19.80
C ILE A 211 26.58 2.16 -19.41
N PRO A 212 26.92 3.24 -20.15
CA PRO A 212 27.98 4.19 -19.76
C PRO A 212 27.69 4.86 -18.42
N ASN A 213 28.72 5.37 -17.75
CA ASN A 213 28.57 6.10 -16.48
C ASN A 213 27.79 5.33 -15.40
N SER A 214 27.90 3.99 -15.40
CA SER A 214 27.16 3.13 -14.48
C SER A 214 28.04 2.36 -13.49
N HIS A 215 27.51 2.24 -12.27
CA HIS A 215 28.21 1.67 -11.12
C HIS A 215 27.33 0.65 -10.42
N ILE A 216 27.92 -0.49 -10.05
CA ILE A 216 27.34 -1.40 -9.05
C ILE A 216 28.04 -1.07 -7.75
N LEU A 217 27.28 -0.71 -6.72
CA LEU A 217 27.83 -0.38 -5.41
C LEU A 217 28.10 -1.63 -4.57
N ASP A 218 27.43 -2.73 -4.92
CA ASP A 218 27.69 -4.12 -4.51
C ASP A 218 27.66 -4.35 -2.99
N GLN A 219 26.43 -4.42 -2.47
CA GLN A 219 26.15 -4.79 -1.08
C GLN A 219 26.74 -6.14 -0.62
N TYR A 220 27.17 -7.03 -1.52
CA TYR A 220 27.78 -8.32 -1.16
C TYR A 220 29.30 -8.20 -0.94
N ARG A 221 29.92 -7.17 -1.51
CA ARG A 221 31.37 -6.95 -1.51
C ARG A 221 31.84 -5.69 -0.78
N ASN A 222 31.00 -4.66 -0.74
CA ASN A 222 31.41 -3.32 -0.33
C ASN A 222 31.46 -3.16 1.20
N ALA A 223 32.61 -2.72 1.72
CA ALA A 223 32.84 -2.48 3.14
C ALA A 223 31.84 -1.47 3.75
N SER A 224 31.33 -0.52 2.97
CA SER A 224 30.28 0.42 3.36
C SER A 224 29.04 -0.25 3.98
N ASN A 225 28.70 -1.48 3.58
CA ASN A 225 27.59 -2.24 4.17
C ASN A 225 27.83 -2.59 5.66
N PRO A 226 28.81 -3.45 6.03
CA PRO A 226 29.11 -3.70 7.44
C PRO A 226 29.59 -2.44 8.18
N LEU A 227 30.28 -1.50 7.54
CA LEU A 227 30.73 -0.26 8.19
C LEU A 227 29.55 0.63 8.61
N ALA A 228 28.48 0.75 7.82
CA ALA A 228 27.29 1.48 8.24
C ALA A 228 26.70 0.91 9.55
N HIS A 229 26.75 -0.41 9.72
CA HIS A 229 26.22 -1.11 10.90
C HIS A 229 27.17 -1.08 12.09
N TYR A 230 28.48 -1.16 11.86
CA TYR A 230 29.54 -0.99 12.87
C TYR A 230 29.59 0.46 13.39
N ASP A 231 29.56 1.46 12.52
CA ASP A 231 29.65 2.89 12.88
C ASP A 231 28.36 3.45 13.49
N THR A 232 27.18 2.98 13.07
CA THR A 232 25.91 3.60 13.47
C THR A 232 24.97 2.65 14.20
N THR A 233 24.60 1.49 13.62
CA THR A 233 23.60 0.61 14.25
C THR A 233 24.08 0.06 15.59
N ALA A 234 25.35 -0.32 15.69
CA ALA A 234 25.96 -0.85 16.91
C ALA A 234 26.19 0.22 17.98
N GLU A 235 26.72 1.39 17.60
CA GLU A 235 26.89 2.53 18.52
C GLU A 235 25.55 3.05 19.04
N GLU A 236 24.48 3.03 18.21
CA GLU A 236 23.11 3.32 18.68
C GLU A 236 22.63 2.29 19.72
N ILE A 237 22.84 0.99 19.48
CA ILE A 237 22.48 -0.07 20.43
C ILE A 237 23.24 0.12 21.76
N LEU A 238 24.55 0.37 21.70
CA LEU A 238 25.38 0.65 22.88
C LEU A 238 24.91 1.90 23.63
N LEU A 239 24.58 2.99 22.93
CA LEU A 239 24.11 4.25 23.52
C LEU A 239 22.72 4.11 24.18
N GLN A 240 21.81 3.40 23.52
CA GLN A 240 20.44 3.16 23.99
C GLN A 240 20.41 2.19 25.19
N CYS A 241 21.25 1.15 25.16
CA CYS A 241 21.37 0.15 26.23
C CYS A 241 22.45 0.49 27.28
N GLU A 242 23.07 1.67 27.20
CA GLU A 242 24.07 2.18 28.16
C GLU A 242 25.26 1.23 28.36
N GLY A 243 25.75 0.65 27.26
CA GLY A 243 26.84 -0.35 27.22
C GLY A 243 26.47 -1.74 27.72
N LYS A 244 25.24 -1.97 28.20
CA LYS A 244 24.78 -3.23 28.79
C LYS A 244 23.90 -3.99 27.80
N VAL A 245 24.48 -4.95 27.09
CA VAL A 245 23.77 -5.89 26.20
C VAL A 245 24.40 -7.27 26.36
N ASP A 246 23.58 -8.29 26.63
CA ASP A 246 24.05 -9.66 26.87
C ASP A 246 23.89 -10.53 25.61
N MET A 247 22.94 -10.20 24.73
CA MET A 247 22.68 -10.90 23.48
C MET A 247 22.16 -9.96 22.39
N VAL A 248 22.59 -10.16 21.14
CA VAL A 248 21.97 -9.59 19.93
C VAL A 248 21.57 -10.70 18.97
N VAL A 249 20.34 -10.63 18.45
CA VAL A 249 19.77 -11.59 17.49
C VAL A 249 19.47 -10.88 16.17
N ALA A 250 20.04 -11.38 15.06
CA ALA A 250 19.93 -10.74 13.75
C ALA A 250 19.81 -11.73 12.58
N GLY A 251 18.88 -11.45 11.66
CA GLY A 251 18.73 -12.19 10.40
C GLY A 251 19.84 -11.90 9.40
N ALA A 252 20.45 -12.95 8.85
CA ALA A 252 21.51 -12.84 7.86
C ALA A 252 20.95 -12.85 6.43
N GLY A 253 21.20 -11.77 5.68
CA GLY A 253 21.07 -11.72 4.22
C GLY A 253 22.46 -11.58 3.61
N THR A 254 22.84 -10.36 3.24
CA THR A 254 24.24 -10.03 2.87
C THR A 254 25.26 -10.24 4.00
N GLY A 255 24.82 -10.54 5.22
CA GLY A 255 25.68 -10.70 6.41
C GLY A 255 26.22 -9.41 7.00
N GLY A 256 26.24 -8.29 6.27
CA GLY A 256 26.83 -7.03 6.74
C GLY A 256 26.20 -6.45 8.02
N THR A 257 24.89 -6.62 8.22
CA THR A 257 24.21 -6.16 9.44
C THR A 257 24.67 -6.90 10.70
N ILE A 258 24.72 -8.23 10.66
CA ILE A 258 25.23 -9.02 11.80
C ILE A 258 26.75 -8.82 11.97
N SER A 259 27.51 -8.80 10.87
CA SER A 259 28.97 -8.66 10.91
C SER A 259 29.42 -7.31 11.49
N GLY A 260 28.81 -6.20 11.02
CA GLY A 260 29.13 -4.87 11.51
C GLY A 260 28.80 -4.69 12.99
N ILE A 261 27.64 -5.18 13.42
CA ILE A 261 27.24 -5.14 14.83
C ILE A 261 28.15 -6.03 15.70
N ALA A 262 28.42 -7.26 15.26
CA ALA A 262 29.25 -8.21 15.99
C ALA A 262 30.67 -7.68 16.21
N ARG A 263 31.34 -7.11 15.19
CA ARG A 263 32.69 -6.55 15.34
C ARG A 263 32.74 -5.48 16.43
N LYS A 264 31.82 -4.50 16.36
CA LYS A 264 31.74 -3.42 17.36
C LYS A 264 31.42 -3.95 18.76
N LEU A 265 30.50 -4.90 18.88
CA LEU A 265 30.11 -5.44 20.18
C LEU A 265 31.20 -6.32 20.80
N LYS A 266 31.94 -7.13 20.02
CA LYS A 266 33.11 -7.84 20.55
C LYS A 266 34.21 -6.89 21.03
N GLU A 267 34.37 -5.72 20.42
CA GLU A 267 35.30 -4.66 20.87
C GLU A 267 34.83 -3.91 22.13
N LYS A 268 33.54 -3.57 22.23
CA LYS A 268 33.01 -2.64 23.26
C LYS A 268 32.21 -3.30 24.39
N CYS A 269 31.69 -4.50 24.15
CA CYS A 269 30.86 -5.27 25.08
C CYS A 269 31.13 -6.79 24.87
N PRO A 270 32.38 -7.26 25.11
CA PRO A 270 32.83 -8.60 24.68
C PRO A 270 32.03 -9.78 25.26
N GLY A 271 31.33 -9.59 26.38
CA GLY A 271 30.42 -10.59 26.95
C GLY A 271 29.09 -10.76 26.18
N CYS A 272 28.79 -9.90 25.21
CA CYS A 272 27.59 -10.01 24.40
C CYS A 272 27.65 -11.19 23.42
N LYS A 273 26.65 -12.05 23.46
CA LYS A 273 26.42 -13.10 22.46
C LYS A 273 25.82 -12.55 21.18
N ILE A 274 26.26 -13.09 20.05
CA ILE A 274 25.84 -12.73 18.70
C ILE A 274 25.16 -13.96 18.08
N ILE A 275 23.86 -13.87 17.87
CA ILE A 275 23.02 -14.98 17.38
C ILE A 275 22.61 -14.70 15.92
N GLY A 276 23.06 -15.56 15.02
CA GLY A 276 22.70 -15.54 13.60
C GLY A 276 21.42 -16.29 13.31
N VAL A 277 20.53 -15.69 12.51
CA VAL A 277 19.27 -16.32 12.05
C VAL A 277 19.29 -16.45 10.53
N ASP A 278 19.08 -17.67 10.04
CA ASP A 278 19.24 -18.04 8.63
C ASP A 278 18.11 -18.99 8.18
N PRO A 279 17.44 -18.79 7.03
CA PRO A 279 16.33 -19.65 6.65
C PRO A 279 16.76 -21.07 6.26
N GLU A 280 15.86 -22.04 6.48
CA GLU A 280 15.93 -23.35 5.83
C GLU A 280 16.05 -23.17 4.30
N GLY A 281 17.05 -23.80 3.69
CA GLY A 281 17.38 -23.66 2.27
C GLY A 281 18.45 -22.62 1.95
N SER A 282 19.02 -21.96 2.96
CA SER A 282 20.26 -21.18 2.84
C SER A 282 21.46 -21.89 3.45
N ILE A 283 22.67 -21.48 3.04
CA ILE A 283 23.97 -22.01 3.49
C ILE A 283 24.81 -20.99 4.31
N LEU A 284 24.20 -19.96 4.91
CA LEU A 284 24.97 -18.94 5.64
C LEU A 284 25.36 -19.41 7.05
N ALA A 285 24.50 -20.21 7.69
CA ALA A 285 24.75 -20.71 9.04
C ALA A 285 26.00 -21.59 9.15
N ALA A 286 26.56 -21.66 10.36
CA ALA A 286 27.67 -22.54 10.73
C ALA A 286 27.38 -23.21 12.08
N PRO A 287 27.78 -24.47 12.31
CA PRO A 287 28.52 -25.34 11.38
C PRO A 287 27.63 -25.85 10.23
N GLU A 288 28.24 -26.43 9.20
CA GLU A 288 27.60 -26.68 7.89
C GLU A 288 26.48 -27.73 7.96
N GLU A 289 26.50 -28.60 8.96
CA GLU A 289 25.46 -29.60 9.22
C GLU A 289 24.07 -28.96 9.48
N LEU A 290 24.02 -27.70 9.94
CA LEU A 290 22.78 -26.93 10.08
C LEU A 290 22.12 -26.58 8.73
N ASN A 291 22.86 -26.72 7.61
CA ASN A 291 22.37 -26.37 6.27
C ASN A 291 21.80 -27.60 5.52
N ALA A 292 21.85 -28.80 6.12
CA ALA A 292 21.28 -30.02 5.55
C ALA A 292 19.74 -29.98 5.54
N THR A 293 19.14 -29.79 4.37
CA THR A 293 17.68 -29.80 4.18
C THR A 293 17.28 -30.16 2.75
N GLU A 294 16.08 -30.75 2.59
CA GLU A 294 15.44 -30.97 1.29
C GLU A 294 14.76 -29.70 0.75
N LYS A 295 14.49 -28.70 1.61
CA LYS A 295 13.87 -27.43 1.21
C LYS A 295 14.90 -26.49 0.62
N ASN A 296 14.84 -26.25 -0.68
CA ASN A 296 15.71 -25.32 -1.41
C ASN A 296 14.98 -24.05 -1.90
N THR A 297 13.77 -23.78 -1.39
CA THR A 297 13.04 -22.50 -1.56
C THR A 297 12.26 -22.14 -0.30
N TYR A 298 12.03 -20.83 -0.11
CA TYR A 298 11.32 -20.24 1.04
C TYR A 298 10.67 -18.90 0.66
N GLU A 299 9.60 -18.52 1.35
CA GLU A 299 8.76 -17.33 1.09
C GLU A 299 9.22 -16.05 1.77
N VAL A 300 9.99 -16.15 2.87
CA VAL A 300 10.60 -15.00 3.54
C VAL A 300 11.61 -14.29 2.63
N GLU A 301 11.64 -12.96 2.71
CA GLU A 301 12.43 -12.11 1.82
C GLU A 301 13.49 -11.33 2.60
N GLY A 302 14.70 -11.21 2.03
CA GLY A 302 15.79 -10.38 2.58
C GLY A 302 16.78 -11.11 3.52
N ILE A 303 16.56 -12.39 3.80
CA ILE A 303 17.48 -13.28 4.52
C ILE A 303 17.76 -14.55 3.70
N GLY A 304 18.92 -15.17 3.96
CA GLY A 304 19.46 -16.34 3.27
C GLY A 304 19.96 -16.10 1.84
N TYR A 305 21.02 -16.82 1.46
CA TYR A 305 21.57 -16.96 0.11
C TYR A 305 22.09 -18.39 -0.16
N ASP A 306 22.33 -18.70 -1.44
CA ASP A 306 22.99 -19.89 -2.00
C ASP A 306 24.52 -19.75 -2.11
N PHE A 307 25.08 -18.67 -1.53
CA PHE A 307 26.51 -18.38 -1.43
C PHE A 307 26.80 -17.59 -0.14
N VAL A 308 28.06 -17.61 0.31
CA VAL A 308 28.53 -16.80 1.46
C VAL A 308 29.06 -15.45 0.95
N PRO A 309 28.43 -14.29 1.26
CA PRO A 309 28.88 -12.99 0.76
C PRO A 309 30.25 -12.57 1.31
N THR A 310 31.03 -11.85 0.51
CA THR A 310 32.37 -11.33 0.88
C THR A 310 32.36 -10.48 2.18
N VAL A 311 31.24 -9.83 2.49
CA VAL A 311 31.05 -8.99 3.70
C VAL A 311 30.47 -9.72 4.92
N LEU A 312 30.19 -11.02 4.82
CA LEU A 312 29.75 -11.85 5.96
C LEU A 312 30.97 -12.42 6.72
N ASP A 313 31.19 -11.90 7.92
CA ASP A 313 32.15 -12.48 8.87
C ASP A 313 31.44 -13.51 9.77
N ARG A 314 31.58 -14.79 9.43
CA ARG A 314 31.01 -15.89 10.23
C ARG A 314 31.78 -16.18 11.52
N SER A 315 33.02 -15.66 11.67
CA SER A 315 33.93 -16.03 12.78
C SER A 315 33.60 -15.36 14.12
N ILE A 316 32.71 -14.36 14.09
CA ILE A 316 32.31 -13.51 15.22
C ILE A 316 30.85 -13.70 15.64
N VAL A 317 30.15 -14.66 15.03
CA VAL A 317 28.79 -15.08 15.40
C VAL A 317 28.93 -16.30 16.30
N ASP A 318 28.45 -16.22 17.54
CA ASP A 318 28.68 -17.24 18.56
C ASP A 318 27.80 -18.49 18.35
N GLU A 319 26.59 -18.31 17.80
CA GLU A 319 25.66 -19.40 17.51
C GLU A 319 24.74 -19.05 16.32
N TRP A 320 24.36 -20.06 15.53
CA TRP A 320 23.42 -19.94 14.41
C TRP A 320 22.18 -20.81 14.61
N TYR A 321 21.01 -20.27 14.24
CA TYR A 321 19.74 -20.99 14.25
C TYR A 321 19.10 -20.94 12.86
N LYS A 322 18.54 -22.08 12.43
CA LYS A 322 17.69 -22.14 11.24
C LYS A 322 16.26 -21.72 11.58
N CYS A 323 15.60 -21.00 10.66
CA CYS A 323 14.18 -20.66 10.76
C CYS A 323 13.39 -21.10 9.52
N ASN A 324 12.12 -21.47 9.72
CA ASN A 324 11.16 -21.73 8.64
C ASN A 324 10.19 -20.55 8.45
N ASP A 325 9.44 -20.60 7.34
CA ASP A 325 8.41 -19.60 6.99
C ASP A 325 7.22 -19.56 7.97
N GLU A 326 6.84 -20.69 8.55
CA GLU A 326 5.66 -20.81 9.43
C GLU A 326 5.87 -20.05 10.75
N ASP A 327 6.93 -20.37 11.49
CA ASP A 327 7.42 -19.61 12.65
C ASP A 327 7.62 -18.13 12.27
N THR A 328 8.26 -17.87 11.13
CA THR A 328 8.56 -16.51 10.66
C THR A 328 7.30 -15.65 10.54
N PHE A 329 6.26 -16.15 9.87
CA PHE A 329 5.05 -15.37 9.64
C PHE A 329 4.12 -15.35 10.85
N ALA A 330 4.08 -16.42 11.65
CA ALA A 330 3.39 -16.43 12.94
C ALA A 330 3.94 -15.34 13.87
N PHE A 331 5.27 -15.30 14.07
CA PHE A 331 5.91 -14.29 14.90
C PHE A 331 5.80 -12.87 14.33
N ALA A 332 5.84 -12.69 13.01
CA ALA A 332 5.63 -11.38 12.39
C ALA A 332 4.19 -10.85 12.64
N ARG A 333 3.16 -11.71 12.58
CA ARG A 333 1.78 -11.32 12.95
C ARG A 333 1.61 -11.11 14.45
N MET A 334 2.30 -11.88 15.29
CA MET A 334 2.29 -11.71 16.75
C MET A 334 2.94 -10.38 17.19
N LEU A 335 4.05 -9.98 16.57
CA LEU A 335 4.68 -8.66 16.79
C LEU A 335 3.72 -7.50 16.49
N ILE A 336 2.90 -7.62 15.44
CA ILE A 336 1.84 -6.66 15.13
C ILE A 336 0.74 -6.71 16.20
N ARG A 337 0.22 -7.90 16.52
CA ARG A 337 -0.96 -8.08 17.37
C ARG A 337 -0.73 -7.82 18.86
N GLU A 338 0.47 -8.10 19.39
CA GLU A 338 0.75 -8.03 20.82
C GLU A 338 1.58 -6.80 21.22
N GLU A 339 2.52 -6.38 20.36
CA GLU A 339 3.46 -5.30 20.62
C GLU A 339 3.23 -4.06 19.73
N GLY A 340 2.23 -4.10 18.82
CA GLY A 340 1.90 -3.00 17.90
C GLY A 340 2.97 -2.71 16.84
N LEU A 341 3.96 -3.59 16.66
CA LEU A 341 5.12 -3.37 15.79
C LEU A 341 4.80 -3.76 14.35
N LEU A 342 4.57 -2.75 13.49
CA LEU A 342 4.21 -2.89 12.07
C LEU A 342 5.40 -3.30 11.16
N CYS A 343 6.08 -4.36 11.55
CA CYS A 343 7.29 -4.92 10.93
C CYS A 343 6.99 -5.99 9.86
N GLY A 344 8.01 -6.34 9.07
CA GLY A 344 7.98 -7.32 7.99
C GLY A 344 8.52 -8.70 8.38
N GLY A 345 8.42 -9.66 7.45
CA GLY A 345 8.59 -11.10 7.73
C GLY A 345 9.89 -11.47 8.46
N SER A 346 11.05 -11.01 7.99
CA SER A 346 12.36 -11.30 8.60
C SER A 346 12.49 -10.84 10.08
N SER A 347 11.65 -9.92 10.52
CA SER A 347 11.53 -9.48 11.93
C SER A 347 10.91 -10.59 12.79
N GLY A 348 9.95 -11.32 12.24
CA GLY A 348 9.36 -12.51 12.85
C GLY A 348 10.36 -13.67 12.92
N SER A 349 11.17 -13.89 11.88
CA SER A 349 12.29 -14.84 11.92
C SER A 349 13.25 -14.55 13.06
N ALA A 350 13.69 -13.29 13.20
CA ALA A 350 14.59 -12.88 14.26
C ALA A 350 13.96 -13.05 15.65
N MET A 351 12.67 -12.73 15.82
CA MET A 351 11.97 -12.88 17.09
C MET A 351 11.67 -14.35 17.46
N SER A 352 11.37 -15.21 16.48
CA SER A 352 11.10 -16.64 16.72
C SER A 352 12.34 -17.39 17.21
N ILE A 353 13.54 -16.94 16.83
CA ILE A 353 14.80 -17.41 17.43
C ILE A 353 15.11 -16.71 18.75
N ALA A 354 14.86 -15.39 18.88
CA ALA A 354 15.15 -14.67 20.11
C ALA A 354 14.45 -15.28 21.34
N VAL A 355 13.19 -15.72 21.22
CA VAL A 355 12.47 -16.39 22.32
C VAL A 355 12.92 -17.84 22.60
N LYS A 356 13.80 -18.40 21.75
CA LYS A 356 14.46 -19.70 21.93
C LYS A 356 15.83 -19.49 22.57
N ALA A 357 16.69 -18.67 21.95
CA ALA A 357 18.05 -18.38 22.40
C ALA A 357 18.09 -17.66 23.77
N ALA A 358 17.28 -16.62 23.97
CA ALA A 358 17.30 -15.81 25.20
C ALA A 358 16.81 -16.54 26.47
N ARG A 359 16.44 -17.82 26.38
CA ARG A 359 16.02 -18.66 27.52
C ARG A 359 17.14 -18.94 28.52
N GLU A 360 18.40 -18.84 28.09
CA GLU A 360 19.56 -18.95 29.00
C GLU A 360 19.79 -17.68 29.83
N LEU A 361 19.22 -16.54 29.41
CA LEU A 361 19.47 -15.24 30.02
C LEU A 361 18.60 -15.03 31.25
N LYS A 362 19.22 -14.46 32.28
CA LYS A 362 18.65 -14.25 33.61
C LYS A 362 17.95 -12.90 33.71
N GLU A 363 17.23 -12.71 34.81
CA GLU A 363 16.67 -11.41 35.16
C GLU A 363 17.78 -10.35 35.27
N GLY A 364 17.51 -9.15 34.75
CA GLY A 364 18.49 -8.06 34.65
C GLY A 364 19.40 -8.09 33.41
N GLN A 365 19.49 -9.21 32.68
CA GLN A 365 20.20 -9.29 31.39
C GLN A 365 19.34 -8.79 30.22
N ARG A 366 19.97 -8.46 29.08
CA ARG A 366 19.35 -7.82 27.91
C ARG A 366 19.58 -8.59 26.60
N CYS A 367 18.49 -8.90 25.89
CA CYS A 367 18.50 -9.39 24.52
C CYS A 367 17.94 -8.33 23.57
N VAL A 368 18.69 -7.97 22.52
CA VAL A 368 18.27 -7.03 21.46
C VAL A 368 18.00 -7.78 20.16
N VAL A 369 16.84 -7.58 19.57
CA VAL A 369 16.42 -8.21 18.30
C VAL A 369 16.35 -7.15 17.20
N ILE A 370 17.02 -7.39 16.07
CA ILE A 370 16.95 -6.48 14.91
C ILE A 370 15.67 -6.76 14.11
N LEU A 371 14.76 -5.78 13.98
CA LEU A 371 13.52 -5.91 13.20
C LEU A 371 13.69 -5.19 11.83
N PRO A 372 14.02 -5.89 10.73
CA PRO A 372 14.73 -5.27 9.61
C PRO A 372 13.92 -4.38 8.66
N ASP A 373 12.62 -4.61 8.47
CA ASP A 373 11.80 -3.85 7.51
C ASP A 373 10.32 -3.78 7.91
N SER A 374 9.53 -2.98 7.18
CA SER A 374 8.13 -2.67 7.50
C SER A 374 7.12 -3.61 6.82
N VAL A 375 5.93 -3.73 7.43
CA VAL A 375 4.79 -4.51 6.91
C VAL A 375 4.34 -4.08 5.50
N ARG A 376 4.63 -2.83 5.10
CA ARG A 376 4.36 -2.26 3.76
C ARG A 376 4.80 -3.18 2.62
N ASN A 377 5.94 -3.86 2.79
CA ASN A 377 6.49 -4.74 1.77
C ASN A 377 5.69 -6.05 1.58
N TYR A 378 4.67 -6.34 2.41
CA TYR A 378 4.05 -7.67 2.53
C TYR A 378 2.52 -7.64 2.67
N MET A 379 1.87 -6.54 2.29
CA MET A 379 0.43 -6.30 2.47
C MET A 379 -0.46 -7.38 1.82
N SER A 380 -0.03 -7.93 0.69
CA SER A 380 -0.68 -9.01 -0.05
C SER A 380 -0.15 -10.41 0.29
N LYS A 381 0.98 -10.51 0.99
CA LYS A 381 1.60 -11.76 1.49
C LYS A 381 1.12 -12.03 2.93
N PHE A 382 2.03 -12.21 3.90
CA PHE A 382 1.72 -12.76 5.24
C PHE A 382 0.69 -11.97 6.06
N LEU A 383 0.46 -10.69 5.76
CA LEU A 383 -0.58 -9.90 6.41
C LEU A 383 -2.00 -10.43 6.07
N SER A 384 -2.14 -11.03 4.89
CA SER A 384 -3.40 -11.55 4.37
C SER A 384 -3.68 -12.98 4.84
N ASP A 385 -4.75 -13.16 5.61
CA ASP A 385 -5.26 -14.48 6.04
C ASP A 385 -5.46 -15.45 4.86
N LYS A 386 -5.88 -14.93 3.70
CA LYS A 386 -6.04 -15.72 2.47
C LYS A 386 -4.70 -16.28 2.00
N TRP A 387 -3.64 -15.48 2.00
CA TRP A 387 -2.31 -15.91 1.56
C TRP A 387 -1.70 -16.91 2.54
N MET A 388 -1.82 -16.64 3.85
CA MET A 388 -1.39 -17.56 4.92
C MET A 388 -2.08 -18.93 4.78
N THR A 389 -3.41 -18.95 4.59
CA THR A 389 -4.17 -20.19 4.36
C THR A 389 -3.74 -20.87 3.04
N GLN A 390 -3.53 -20.10 1.96
CA GLN A 390 -3.13 -20.63 0.65
C GLN A 390 -1.73 -21.25 0.65
N LYS A 391 -0.84 -20.79 1.53
CA LYS A 391 0.52 -21.32 1.70
C LYS A 391 0.64 -22.43 2.75
N GLY A 392 -0.42 -22.68 3.53
CA GLY A 392 -0.43 -23.68 4.59
C GLY A 392 0.13 -23.19 5.93
N PHE A 393 0.60 -21.95 6.04
CA PHE A 393 1.15 -21.35 7.27
C PHE A 393 0.07 -20.93 8.29
N MET A 394 -1.19 -21.30 8.05
CA MET A 394 -2.33 -21.06 8.93
C MET A 394 -3.47 -21.99 8.52
N THR A 395 -4.02 -22.74 9.47
CA THR A 395 -5.13 -23.66 9.27
C THR A 395 -6.50 -22.95 9.33
N GLU A 396 -7.58 -23.65 8.99
CA GLU A 396 -8.94 -23.20 9.30
C GLU A 396 -9.25 -23.24 10.81
N GLU A 397 -8.41 -23.89 11.61
CA GLU A 397 -8.53 -24.02 13.08
C GLU A 397 -7.79 -22.88 13.81
N ASP A 398 -6.74 -22.31 13.23
CA ASP A 398 -6.06 -21.10 13.76
C ASP A 398 -6.93 -19.84 13.64
N LYS A 399 -7.75 -19.77 12.58
CA LYS A 399 -8.83 -18.76 12.45
C LYS A 399 -9.85 -18.84 13.60
N SER A 400 -9.87 -19.94 14.35
CA SER A 400 -10.96 -20.27 15.25
C SER A 400 -10.90 -19.56 16.62
N MET A 401 -9.85 -18.80 16.93
CA MET A 401 -9.75 -18.08 18.21
C MET A 401 -10.68 -16.86 18.34
N ASN A 402 -11.04 -16.18 17.24
CA ASN A 402 -11.95 -15.02 17.22
C ASN A 402 -13.22 -15.32 16.38
N LYS A 403 -13.98 -16.36 16.76
CA LYS A 403 -15.18 -16.78 16.03
C LYS A 403 -16.41 -15.94 16.40
N PRO A 404 -17.20 -15.44 15.42
CA PRO A 404 -18.56 -14.98 15.68
C PRO A 404 -19.42 -16.16 16.14
N TRP A 405 -20.47 -15.88 16.91
CA TRP A 405 -21.28 -16.88 17.64
C TRP A 405 -21.79 -18.05 16.77
N TRP A 406 -22.09 -17.80 15.49
CA TRP A 406 -22.65 -18.77 14.55
C TRP A 406 -21.62 -19.73 13.94
N TRP A 407 -20.31 -19.52 14.11
CA TRP A 407 -19.31 -20.34 13.38
C TRP A 407 -19.39 -21.81 13.78
N ASN A 408 -19.59 -22.12 15.07
CA ASN A 408 -19.62 -23.50 15.57
C ASN A 408 -20.89 -24.28 15.17
N LEU A 409 -21.87 -23.63 14.54
CA LEU A 409 -23.06 -24.28 14.02
C LEU A 409 -22.71 -25.21 12.85
N LYS A 410 -23.44 -26.31 12.74
CA LYS A 410 -23.25 -27.33 11.71
C LYS A 410 -23.95 -26.93 10.41
N VAL A 411 -23.46 -27.43 9.28
CA VAL A 411 -24.09 -27.26 7.96
C VAL A 411 -25.55 -27.75 7.94
N GLN A 412 -25.89 -28.74 8.77
CA GLN A 412 -27.28 -29.18 9.01
C GLN A 412 -28.22 -28.06 9.49
N GLU A 413 -27.73 -27.12 10.31
CA GLU A 413 -28.54 -26.09 10.96
C GLU A 413 -29.00 -24.99 9.98
N LEU A 414 -28.39 -24.95 8.79
CA LEU A 414 -28.85 -24.15 7.65
C LEU A 414 -30.16 -24.67 7.03
N SER A 415 -30.68 -25.82 7.48
CA SER A 415 -31.93 -26.43 7.00
C SER A 415 -31.97 -26.64 5.48
N LEU A 416 -30.85 -27.12 4.91
CA LEU A 416 -30.66 -27.24 3.47
C LEU A 416 -31.64 -28.24 2.82
N SER A 417 -32.39 -27.77 1.83
CA SER A 417 -33.20 -28.62 0.94
C SER A 417 -32.33 -29.63 0.18
N ALA A 418 -32.88 -30.82 -0.09
CA ALA A 418 -32.25 -31.79 -0.97
C ALA A 418 -32.08 -31.18 -2.39
N PRO A 419 -30.86 -31.18 -2.97
CA PRO A 419 -30.66 -30.64 -4.30
C PRO A 419 -31.22 -31.58 -5.37
N LEU A 420 -31.78 -30.99 -6.42
CA LEU A 420 -31.96 -31.65 -7.70
C LEU A 420 -30.60 -32.15 -8.23
N THR A 421 -30.56 -33.23 -9.02
CA THR A 421 -29.34 -33.78 -9.63
C THR A 421 -29.61 -34.24 -11.07
N VAL A 422 -28.57 -34.33 -11.92
CA VAL A 422 -28.68 -34.88 -13.29
C VAL A 422 -27.58 -35.90 -13.59
N LEU A 423 -27.87 -36.84 -14.49
CA LEU A 423 -26.87 -37.77 -15.03
C LEU A 423 -25.90 -37.04 -15.98
N PRO A 424 -24.62 -37.47 -16.08
CA PRO A 424 -23.64 -36.86 -17.00
C PRO A 424 -24.02 -36.97 -18.48
N SER A 425 -24.91 -37.90 -18.82
CA SER A 425 -25.44 -38.17 -20.16
C SER A 425 -26.56 -37.22 -20.61
N VAL A 426 -27.13 -36.40 -19.70
CA VAL A 426 -28.18 -35.42 -20.04
C VAL A 426 -27.59 -34.29 -20.90
N THR A 427 -28.36 -33.77 -21.86
CA THR A 427 -27.90 -32.68 -22.72
C THR A 427 -27.87 -31.33 -22.00
N CYS A 428 -27.05 -30.39 -22.51
CA CYS A 428 -26.97 -29.02 -22.00
C CYS A 428 -28.33 -28.34 -22.05
N GLU A 429 -29.04 -28.46 -23.18
CA GLU A 429 -30.40 -27.98 -23.40
C GLU A 429 -31.39 -28.52 -22.36
N LYS A 430 -31.47 -29.85 -22.20
CA LYS A 430 -32.41 -30.46 -21.25
C LYS A 430 -32.07 -30.10 -19.81
N THR A 431 -30.79 -29.92 -19.48
CA THR A 431 -30.37 -29.46 -18.15
C THR A 431 -30.69 -27.98 -17.92
N ILE A 432 -30.57 -27.13 -18.94
CA ILE A 432 -31.00 -25.72 -18.91
C ILE A 432 -32.52 -25.62 -18.68
N GLU A 433 -33.32 -26.44 -19.36
CA GLU A 433 -34.77 -26.53 -19.13
C GLU A 433 -35.08 -26.98 -17.69
N ILE A 434 -34.51 -28.10 -17.24
CA ILE A 434 -34.72 -28.66 -15.90
C ILE A 434 -34.37 -27.65 -14.80
N LEU A 435 -33.24 -26.93 -14.93
CA LEU A 435 -32.84 -25.86 -14.01
C LEU A 435 -33.85 -24.71 -13.98
N ARG A 436 -34.30 -24.23 -15.15
CA ARG A 436 -35.27 -23.13 -15.27
C ARG A 436 -36.65 -23.51 -14.73
N GLU A 437 -37.14 -24.69 -15.07
CA GLU A 437 -38.47 -25.18 -14.66
C GLU A 437 -38.53 -25.44 -13.14
N LYS A 438 -37.45 -25.96 -12.54
CA LYS A 438 -37.39 -26.25 -11.11
C LYS A 438 -36.83 -25.10 -10.25
N GLY A 439 -36.43 -23.99 -10.87
CA GLY A 439 -36.00 -22.77 -10.16
C GLY A 439 -34.61 -22.86 -9.51
N PHE A 440 -33.66 -23.58 -10.11
CA PHE A 440 -32.28 -23.72 -9.62
C PHE A 440 -31.27 -23.07 -10.59
N ASP A 441 -30.26 -22.38 -10.06
CA ASP A 441 -29.15 -21.82 -10.86
C ASP A 441 -27.99 -22.82 -11.08
N GLN A 442 -28.00 -23.95 -10.37
CA GLN A 442 -26.93 -24.96 -10.44
C GLN A 442 -27.43 -26.35 -10.02
N VAL A 443 -26.82 -27.39 -10.58
CA VAL A 443 -27.15 -28.80 -10.33
C VAL A 443 -25.87 -29.65 -10.23
N PRO A 444 -25.75 -30.56 -9.24
CA PRO A 444 -24.69 -31.56 -9.21
C PRO A 444 -24.92 -32.60 -10.31
N VAL A 445 -23.85 -32.94 -11.01
CA VAL A 445 -23.82 -34.04 -11.97
C VAL A 445 -23.36 -35.29 -11.22
N VAL A 446 -24.19 -36.33 -11.24
CA VAL A 446 -24.01 -37.58 -10.49
C VAL A 446 -24.21 -38.74 -11.46
N ASP A 447 -23.33 -39.73 -11.46
CA ASP A 447 -23.51 -40.90 -12.32
C ASP A 447 -24.44 -41.97 -11.73
N GLU A 448 -24.71 -43.00 -12.53
CA GLU A 448 -25.60 -44.13 -12.23
C GLU A 448 -25.13 -44.97 -11.03
N SER A 449 -23.87 -44.84 -10.61
CA SER A 449 -23.32 -45.47 -9.39
C SER A 449 -23.43 -44.58 -8.14
N GLY A 450 -23.98 -43.37 -8.28
CA GLY A 450 -24.10 -42.38 -7.21
C GLY A 450 -22.84 -41.52 -7.00
N VAL A 451 -21.84 -41.60 -7.89
CA VAL A 451 -20.62 -40.80 -7.76
C VAL A 451 -20.86 -39.39 -8.30
N ILE A 452 -20.74 -38.39 -7.43
CA ILE A 452 -20.77 -36.97 -7.81
C ILE A 452 -19.51 -36.66 -8.64
N LEU A 453 -19.70 -36.30 -9.91
CA LEU A 453 -18.65 -35.96 -10.88
C LEU A 453 -18.30 -34.46 -10.89
N GLY A 454 -19.22 -33.61 -10.43
CA GLY A 454 -19.01 -32.18 -10.23
C GLY A 454 -20.30 -31.37 -10.28
N MET A 455 -20.21 -30.08 -10.57
CA MET A 455 -21.35 -29.17 -10.73
C MET A 455 -21.47 -28.66 -12.17
N VAL A 456 -22.70 -28.40 -12.63
CA VAL A 456 -22.95 -27.48 -13.75
C VAL A 456 -23.87 -26.36 -13.31
N THR A 457 -23.62 -25.14 -13.79
CA THR A 457 -24.40 -23.94 -13.44
C THR A 457 -25.07 -23.39 -14.68
N LEU A 458 -26.30 -22.89 -14.53
CA LEU A 458 -27.12 -22.34 -15.61
C LEU A 458 -26.34 -21.27 -16.40
N GLY A 459 -25.67 -20.37 -15.68
CA GLY A 459 -24.79 -19.35 -16.27
C GLY A 459 -23.60 -19.91 -17.05
N ASN A 460 -22.92 -20.96 -16.57
CA ASN A 460 -21.80 -21.56 -17.32
C ASN A 460 -22.27 -22.36 -18.54
N MET A 461 -23.39 -23.08 -18.43
CA MET A 461 -23.95 -23.82 -19.56
C MET A 461 -24.41 -22.85 -20.66
N LEU A 462 -25.16 -21.81 -20.29
CA LEU A 462 -25.56 -20.76 -21.23
C LEU A 462 -24.35 -20.04 -21.84
N SER A 463 -23.36 -19.63 -21.03
CA SER A 463 -22.14 -18.99 -21.54
C SER A 463 -21.35 -19.91 -22.48
N SER A 464 -21.26 -21.21 -22.20
CA SER A 464 -20.54 -22.17 -23.03
C SER A 464 -21.25 -22.49 -24.34
N VAL A 465 -22.58 -22.55 -24.35
CA VAL A 465 -23.41 -22.70 -25.55
C VAL A 465 -23.36 -21.42 -26.40
N LEU A 466 -23.55 -20.25 -25.79
CA LEU A 466 -23.52 -18.95 -26.49
C LEU A 466 -22.13 -18.60 -27.04
N ALA A 467 -21.06 -19.06 -26.39
CA ALA A 467 -19.68 -18.96 -26.90
C ALA A 467 -19.32 -20.08 -27.91
N GLY A 468 -20.26 -20.95 -28.29
CA GLY A 468 -20.04 -22.03 -29.27
C GLY A 468 -19.08 -23.14 -28.82
N LYS A 469 -18.78 -23.24 -27.51
CA LYS A 469 -17.84 -24.22 -26.95
C LYS A 469 -18.45 -25.62 -26.80
N VAL A 470 -19.78 -25.68 -26.70
CA VAL A 470 -20.62 -26.89 -26.80
C VAL A 470 -21.93 -26.54 -27.50
N GLN A 471 -22.59 -27.53 -28.07
CA GLN A 471 -23.92 -27.39 -28.67
C GLN A 471 -25.04 -27.62 -27.63
N PRO A 472 -26.29 -27.16 -27.86
CA PRO A 472 -27.41 -27.45 -26.96
C PRO A 472 -27.61 -28.96 -26.73
N SER A 473 -27.42 -29.77 -27.78
CA SER A 473 -27.52 -31.23 -27.77
C SER A 473 -26.29 -31.96 -27.19
N ASP A 474 -25.21 -31.27 -26.84
CA ASP A 474 -24.05 -31.90 -26.19
C ASP A 474 -24.37 -32.32 -24.75
N GLN A 475 -23.75 -33.41 -24.30
CA GLN A 475 -23.86 -33.87 -22.91
C GLN A 475 -23.18 -32.91 -21.92
N VAL A 476 -23.80 -32.70 -20.75
CA VAL A 476 -23.25 -31.86 -19.68
C VAL A 476 -21.90 -32.36 -19.14
N SER A 477 -21.58 -33.63 -19.34
CA SER A 477 -20.25 -34.23 -19.10
C SER A 477 -19.08 -33.42 -19.66
N LYS A 478 -19.29 -32.68 -20.76
CA LYS A 478 -18.28 -31.83 -21.42
C LYS A 478 -17.97 -30.52 -20.70
N ILE A 479 -18.85 -30.04 -19.80
CA ILE A 479 -18.78 -28.70 -19.17
C ILE A 479 -18.90 -28.72 -17.63
N ILE A 480 -18.68 -29.87 -17.01
CA ILE A 480 -18.68 -30.05 -15.55
C ILE A 480 -17.54 -29.24 -14.90
N TYR A 481 -17.88 -28.41 -13.91
CA TYR A 481 -16.94 -27.95 -12.89
C TYR A 481 -16.58 -29.11 -11.95
N LYS A 482 -15.52 -29.84 -12.32
CA LYS A 482 -15.02 -31.02 -11.59
C LYS A 482 -14.35 -30.67 -10.25
N GLN A 483 -14.02 -29.40 -10.02
CA GLN A 483 -13.40 -28.93 -8.78
C GLN A 483 -14.47 -28.43 -7.80
N PHE A 484 -14.76 -29.26 -6.78
CA PHE A 484 -15.68 -28.96 -5.69
C PHE A 484 -15.19 -29.62 -4.40
N LYS A 485 -15.60 -29.13 -3.23
CA LYS A 485 -15.19 -29.68 -1.92
C LYS A 485 -16.39 -30.35 -1.25
N LYS A 486 -16.36 -31.67 -1.10
CA LYS A 486 -17.38 -32.44 -0.39
C LYS A 486 -17.31 -32.10 1.11
N ILE A 487 -18.42 -31.67 1.70
CA ILE A 487 -18.57 -31.37 3.13
C ILE A 487 -19.68 -32.26 3.70
N ARG A 488 -19.66 -32.57 5.00
CA ARG A 488 -20.69 -33.41 5.65
C ARG A 488 -21.71 -32.52 6.37
N MET A 489 -22.94 -32.99 6.57
CA MET A 489 -23.95 -32.24 7.34
C MET A 489 -23.51 -31.96 8.79
N ALA A 490 -22.67 -32.85 9.36
CA ALA A 490 -22.05 -32.67 10.66
C ALA A 490 -20.79 -31.76 10.68
N SER A 491 -20.36 -31.25 9.51
CA SER A 491 -19.26 -30.28 9.42
C SER A 491 -19.70 -28.89 9.89
N VAL A 492 -18.73 -28.13 10.40
CA VAL A 492 -18.89 -26.77 10.97
C VAL A 492 -18.85 -25.72 9.85
N PHE A 493 -19.59 -24.61 9.98
CA PHE A 493 -19.78 -23.64 8.88
C PHE A 493 -18.59 -22.66 8.69
N THR A 494 -17.54 -23.12 8.00
CA THR A 494 -16.36 -22.30 7.65
C THR A 494 -16.61 -21.39 6.44
N SER A 495 -17.27 -20.24 6.65
CA SER A 495 -17.47 -19.24 5.59
C SER A 495 -16.31 -18.22 5.51
N ASN A 496 -15.52 -18.31 4.45
CA ASN A 496 -14.38 -17.43 4.21
C ASN A 496 -14.80 -16.17 3.39
N LYS A 497 -15.88 -15.46 3.79
CA LYS A 497 -16.25 -14.14 3.22
C LYS A 497 -17.24 -13.31 4.07
N THR A 498 -17.16 -12.00 3.85
CA THR A 498 -17.91 -10.85 4.41
C THR A 498 -19.37 -11.08 4.79
N ILE A 499 -19.79 -10.52 5.94
CA ILE A 499 -21.20 -10.30 6.31
C ILE A 499 -21.46 -8.78 6.42
N LYS A 500 -22.49 -8.29 5.74
CA LYS A 500 -23.21 -7.05 6.11
C LYS A 500 -24.33 -7.45 7.08
N VAL A 501 -24.58 -6.64 8.11
CA VAL A 501 -25.51 -7.00 9.20
C VAL A 501 -26.95 -7.02 8.69
N CYS A 502 -27.64 -8.16 8.86
CA CYS A 502 -29.04 -8.35 8.48
C CYS A 502 -29.99 -7.98 9.65
N PRO A 503 -31.13 -7.30 9.42
CA PRO A 503 -32.00 -6.83 10.50
C PRO A 503 -33.10 -7.84 10.88
N PHE A 504 -32.91 -8.61 11.95
CA PHE A 504 -34.00 -9.37 12.59
C PHE A 504 -33.92 -9.32 14.13
N LEU A 505 -34.68 -8.38 14.73
CA LEU A 505 -35.08 -8.39 16.14
C LEU A 505 -36.54 -7.93 16.29
N ASN A 506 -37.44 -8.50 15.48
CA ASN A 506 -38.88 -8.46 15.74
C ASN A 506 -39.28 -9.75 16.46
N GLY A 507 -39.16 -9.74 17.79
CA GLY A 507 -39.70 -10.75 18.68
C GLY A 507 -40.33 -10.07 19.89
N ASN A 508 -41.57 -10.41 20.23
CA ASN A 508 -42.25 -9.82 21.38
C ASN A 508 -41.53 -10.22 22.68
N VAL A 509 -41.08 -9.24 23.45
CA VAL A 509 -40.58 -9.42 24.81
C VAL A 509 -41.42 -8.52 25.71
N GLU A 510 -42.34 -9.11 26.46
CA GLU A 510 -43.13 -8.37 27.45
C GLU A 510 -42.29 -8.07 28.69
N SER A 511 -42.36 -6.80 29.12
CA SER A 511 -42.09 -6.29 30.47
C SER A 511 -40.98 -6.95 31.32
N SER A 512 -39.82 -6.30 31.40
CA SER A 512 -39.44 -5.56 32.63
C SER A 512 -38.18 -4.71 32.46
N GLU A 513 -38.04 -3.72 33.35
CA GLU A 513 -36.94 -2.76 33.51
C GLU A 513 -36.61 -1.80 32.34
N THR A 514 -36.65 -0.50 32.64
CA THR A 514 -36.47 0.59 31.68
C THR A 514 -34.99 0.81 31.33
N LYS A 515 -34.51 0.20 30.24
CA LYS A 515 -33.26 0.61 29.59
C LYS A 515 -33.36 2.09 29.19
N LYS A 516 -32.53 2.94 29.81
CA LYS A 516 -32.43 4.37 29.47
C LYS A 516 -31.90 4.52 28.05
N SER A 517 -32.76 4.96 27.12
CA SER A 517 -32.36 5.27 25.75
C SER A 517 -31.47 6.51 25.73
N HIS A 518 -30.16 6.32 25.55
CA HIS A 518 -29.26 7.44 25.30
C HIS A 518 -29.54 7.99 23.89
N PRO A 519 -30.01 9.25 23.75
CA PRO A 519 -30.34 9.82 22.45
C PRO A 519 -29.07 9.96 21.61
N TRP A 520 -29.17 9.68 20.31
CA TRP A 520 -28.06 9.89 19.38
C TRP A 520 -27.62 11.36 19.36
N ILE A 521 -26.32 11.57 19.33
CA ILE A 521 -25.71 12.90 19.32
C ILE A 521 -25.03 13.10 17.96
N PRO A 522 -25.52 14.00 17.09
CA PRO A 522 -24.95 14.22 15.76
C PRO A 522 -23.47 14.67 15.80
N PRO A 523 -22.61 14.24 14.87
CA PRO A 523 -21.17 14.57 14.86
C PRO A 523 -20.86 16.03 14.50
N ASP A 524 -21.87 16.79 14.09
CA ASP A 524 -21.84 18.14 13.53
C ASP A 524 -22.43 19.23 14.46
N THR A 525 -22.91 18.86 15.66
CA THR A 525 -23.53 19.84 16.57
C THR A 525 -22.58 21.03 16.82
N PRO A 526 -23.06 22.29 16.80
CA PRO A 526 -22.22 23.45 17.06
C PRO A 526 -21.40 23.34 18.35
N SER A 527 -20.12 23.72 18.27
CA SER A 527 -19.19 23.62 19.39
C SER A 527 -19.60 24.54 20.55
N ARG A 528 -19.57 24.02 21.78
CA ARG A 528 -19.79 24.80 23.01
C ARG A 528 -18.48 25.34 23.62
N CYS A 529 -17.37 25.24 22.88
CA CYS A 529 -16.06 25.71 23.31
C CYS A 529 -16.03 27.25 23.32
N THR A 530 -15.68 27.87 24.46
CA THR A 530 -15.60 29.34 24.60
C THR A 530 -14.18 29.89 24.42
N TRP A 531 -13.31 29.14 23.72
CA TRP A 531 -11.99 29.61 23.31
C TRP A 531 -12.13 30.77 22.33
N LYS A 532 -11.22 31.74 22.43
CA LYS A 532 -11.01 32.84 21.47
C LYS A 532 -9.56 33.32 21.59
N PRO A 533 -8.98 33.95 20.54
CA PRO A 533 -7.66 34.56 20.64
C PRO A 533 -7.56 35.52 21.83
N GLY A 534 -6.44 35.50 22.54
CA GLY A 534 -6.17 36.39 23.68
C GLY A 534 -6.79 35.99 25.03
N LYS A 535 -7.55 34.89 25.12
CA LYS A 535 -7.88 34.29 26.43
C LYS A 535 -6.64 33.70 27.10
N SER A 536 -6.62 33.69 28.43
CA SER A 536 -5.55 33.03 29.19
C SER A 536 -5.69 31.50 29.11
N ILE A 537 -4.57 30.79 28.94
CA ILE A 537 -4.54 29.32 29.05
C ILE A 537 -5.02 28.83 30.43
N ARG A 538 -4.95 29.68 31.47
CA ARG A 538 -5.48 29.40 32.82
C ARG A 538 -7.01 29.40 32.88
N GLU A 539 -7.71 29.91 31.85
CA GLU A 539 -9.17 29.82 31.70
C GLU A 539 -9.60 28.50 31.02
N SER A 540 -8.65 27.67 30.56
CA SER A 540 -8.97 26.39 29.92
C SER A 540 -9.58 25.41 30.95
N PRO A 541 -10.77 24.83 30.69
CA PRO A 541 -11.29 23.72 31.48
C PRO A 541 -10.63 22.38 31.09
N HIS A 542 -9.71 22.37 30.11
CA HIS A 542 -9.03 21.19 29.61
C HIS A 542 -7.58 21.15 30.08
N GLY A 543 -7.12 19.96 30.49
CA GLY A 543 -5.71 19.71 30.82
C GLY A 543 -4.81 19.83 29.59
N CYS A 544 -3.65 20.47 29.76
CA CYS A 544 -2.60 20.58 28.76
C CYS A 544 -1.58 19.45 28.96
N VAL A 545 -1.24 18.72 27.90
CA VAL A 545 -0.20 17.69 27.90
C VAL A 545 1.12 18.27 27.38
N PRO A 546 2.20 18.32 28.18
CA PRO A 546 3.49 18.82 27.72
C PRO A 546 4.16 17.86 26.73
N LEU A 547 5.08 18.37 25.92
CA LEU A 547 5.94 17.54 25.06
C LEU A 547 6.76 16.55 25.91
N LYS A 548 6.41 15.26 25.80
CA LYS A 548 7.19 14.14 26.37
C LYS A 548 8.49 14.01 25.56
N ARG A 549 9.66 14.01 26.21
CA ARG A 549 10.94 13.67 25.56
C ARG A 549 11.02 12.16 25.31
N GLU A 550 11.50 11.75 24.14
CA GLU A 550 11.71 10.33 23.83
C GLU A 550 12.78 9.69 24.76
N PRO A 551 12.47 8.61 25.49
CA PRO A 551 13.46 7.89 26.30
C PRO A 551 14.37 7.02 25.42
N LYS A 552 15.58 6.69 25.90
CA LYS A 552 16.55 5.84 25.18
C LYS A 552 15.99 4.48 24.76
N ILE A 553 15.15 3.90 25.62
CA ILE A 553 14.39 2.68 25.40
C ILE A 553 12.92 3.04 25.64
N LEU A 554 12.08 2.82 24.62
CA LEU A 554 10.64 3.04 24.71
C LEU A 554 10.00 1.95 25.58
N SER A 555 9.05 2.34 26.42
CA SER A 555 8.31 1.39 27.27
C SER A 555 7.46 0.44 26.43
N ASN A 556 6.94 0.94 25.31
CA ASN A 556 6.18 0.24 24.28
C ASN A 556 6.11 1.13 23.02
N VAL A 557 5.50 0.66 21.93
CA VAL A 557 5.48 1.41 20.65
C VAL A 557 4.68 2.73 20.71
N LEU A 558 3.75 2.92 21.65
CA LEU A 558 2.97 4.17 21.78
C LEU A 558 3.84 5.39 22.15
N ASP A 559 5.00 5.18 22.76
CA ASP A 559 5.96 6.26 23.03
C ASP A 559 6.58 6.81 21.72
N LYS A 560 6.35 6.15 20.58
CA LYS A 560 6.70 6.61 19.22
C LYS A 560 5.54 7.30 18.49
N ILE A 561 4.71 8.01 19.24
CA ILE A 561 3.67 8.90 18.73
C ILE A 561 4.05 10.34 19.10
N GLY A 562 4.29 11.18 18.09
CA GLY A 562 4.86 12.53 18.26
C GLY A 562 6.35 12.62 17.92
N GLN A 563 6.94 13.79 18.17
CA GLN A 563 8.32 14.15 17.82
C GLN A 563 8.66 13.86 16.34
N THR A 564 7.70 14.14 15.44
CA THR A 564 7.78 13.76 14.02
C THR A 564 8.70 14.68 13.23
N PRO A 565 9.38 14.19 12.16
CA PRO A 565 10.36 15.00 11.43
C PRO A 565 9.77 16.25 10.77
N MET A 566 10.50 17.36 10.85
CA MET A 566 10.35 18.49 9.94
C MET A 566 11.42 18.37 8.85
N VAL A 567 11.02 18.33 7.58
CA VAL A 567 11.92 18.08 6.44
C VAL A 567 11.80 19.20 5.42
N ARG A 568 12.91 19.76 4.93
CA ARG A 568 12.89 20.75 3.85
C ARG A 568 12.49 20.10 2.52
N ILE A 569 11.63 20.78 1.77
CA ILE A 569 11.24 20.45 0.40
C ILE A 569 12.16 21.20 -0.56
N ASN A 570 12.96 20.47 -1.33
CA ASN A 570 14.11 21.01 -2.05
C ASN A 570 13.90 21.18 -3.55
N ASN A 571 13.12 20.31 -4.18
CA ASN A 571 13.02 20.20 -5.64
C ASN A 571 11.65 20.69 -6.13
N ILE A 572 10.56 20.25 -5.48
CA ILE A 572 9.20 20.72 -5.75
C ILE A 572 9.10 22.24 -5.51
N GLY A 573 9.66 22.76 -4.42
CA GLY A 573 9.63 24.19 -4.11
C GLY A 573 10.28 25.05 -5.20
N LYS A 574 11.44 24.63 -5.70
CA LYS A 574 12.13 25.27 -6.84
C LYS A 574 11.33 25.14 -8.13
N ALA A 575 10.77 23.96 -8.41
CA ALA A 575 9.99 23.69 -9.63
C ALA A 575 8.71 24.54 -9.74
N TYR A 576 8.15 25.01 -8.62
CA TYR A 576 7.03 25.97 -8.60
C TYR A 576 7.44 27.44 -8.48
N GLY A 577 8.75 27.73 -8.44
CA GLY A 577 9.30 29.09 -8.36
C GLY A 577 9.13 29.76 -6.99
N LEU A 578 9.04 28.97 -5.91
CA LEU A 578 8.89 29.52 -4.55
C LEU A 578 10.20 30.14 -4.06
N LYS A 579 10.08 31.24 -3.31
CA LYS A 579 11.21 31.95 -2.68
C LYS A 579 11.34 31.67 -1.17
N CYS A 580 10.25 31.27 -0.53
CA CYS A 580 10.20 30.88 0.87
C CYS A 580 10.82 29.50 1.12
N GLU A 581 11.25 29.24 2.35
CA GLU A 581 11.59 27.91 2.81
C GLU A 581 10.30 27.08 2.96
N LEU A 582 10.17 26.01 2.18
CA LEU A 582 9.05 25.09 2.22
C LEU A 582 9.43 23.84 3.04
N LEU A 583 8.62 23.52 4.05
CA LEU A 583 8.87 22.48 5.04
C LEU A 583 7.71 21.50 5.12
N ALA A 584 8.00 20.24 5.38
CA ALA A 584 7.04 19.16 5.55
C ALA A 584 7.10 18.55 6.96
N LYS A 585 5.99 18.65 7.69
CA LYS A 585 5.77 17.98 8.99
C LYS A 585 5.29 16.55 8.71
N CYS A 586 6.22 15.59 8.86
CA CYS A 586 6.06 14.22 8.37
C CYS A 586 5.39 13.29 9.40
N GLU A 587 4.08 13.47 9.59
CA GLU A 587 3.28 12.70 10.55
C GLU A 587 3.14 11.21 10.24
N TYR A 588 3.49 10.80 9.02
CA TYR A 588 3.50 9.40 8.61
C TYR A 588 4.60 8.53 9.27
N PHE A 589 5.48 9.14 10.09
CA PHE A 589 6.47 8.44 10.92
C PHE A 589 5.98 8.04 12.33
N ASN A 590 4.75 8.40 12.74
CA ASN A 590 4.16 7.90 13.99
C ASN A 590 3.99 6.36 13.95
N ALA A 591 3.87 5.72 15.12
CA ALA A 591 3.80 4.26 15.28
C ALA A 591 2.80 3.51 14.37
N GLY A 592 1.57 4.02 14.21
CA GLY A 592 0.53 3.48 13.32
C GLY A 592 0.67 3.96 11.87
N GLY A 593 1.58 4.90 11.61
CA GLY A 593 1.89 5.47 10.30
C GLY A 593 1.02 6.67 9.92
N SER A 594 0.45 7.40 10.89
CA SER A 594 -0.42 8.55 10.61
C SER A 594 -0.46 9.66 11.70
N VAL A 595 -0.94 10.84 11.31
CA VAL A 595 -1.27 11.95 12.23
C VAL A 595 -2.37 11.61 13.26
N LYS A 596 -3.21 10.60 12.98
CA LYS A 596 -4.35 10.22 13.82
C LYS A 596 -3.94 9.36 15.02
N ASP A 597 -2.72 8.85 15.02
CA ASP A 597 -2.11 8.12 16.12
C ASP A 597 -2.03 9.02 17.38
N ARG A 598 -1.79 10.33 17.20
CA ARG A 598 -1.82 11.34 18.27
C ARG A 598 -3.19 11.48 18.93
N ILE A 599 -4.23 11.70 18.12
CA ILE A 599 -5.59 11.91 18.64
C ILE A 599 -6.12 10.65 19.32
N THR A 600 -5.73 9.50 18.79
CA THR A 600 -6.00 8.19 19.37
C THR A 600 -5.46 8.09 20.79
N LEU A 601 -4.14 8.24 20.94
CA LEU A 601 -3.49 8.07 22.25
C LEU A 601 -4.08 9.07 23.25
N ARG A 602 -4.30 10.31 22.83
CA ARG A 602 -4.89 11.35 23.68
C ARG A 602 -6.35 11.07 24.07
N MET A 603 -7.18 10.61 23.14
CA MET A 603 -8.58 10.23 23.44
C MET A 603 -8.65 9.06 24.43
N ILE A 604 -7.70 8.12 24.36
CA ILE A 604 -7.62 7.00 25.32
C ILE A 604 -7.06 7.48 26.67
N GLU A 605 -5.94 8.20 26.71
CA GLU A 605 -5.34 8.74 27.95
C GLU A 605 -6.35 9.63 28.71
N ASP A 606 -7.06 10.54 28.02
CA ASP A 606 -8.09 11.40 28.64
C ASP A 606 -9.31 10.58 29.13
N ALA A 607 -9.72 9.53 28.41
CA ALA A 607 -10.87 8.68 28.78
C ALA A 607 -10.55 7.71 29.94
N GLU A 608 -9.32 7.22 30.02
CA GLU A 608 -8.76 6.50 31.17
C GLU A 608 -8.71 7.42 32.39
N GLN A 609 -8.14 8.63 32.25
CA GLN A 609 -8.04 9.61 33.35
C GLN A 609 -9.40 10.06 33.87
N ALA A 610 -10.40 10.18 32.99
CA ALA A 610 -11.79 10.49 33.37
C ALA A 610 -12.55 9.31 34.02
N GLY A 611 -11.96 8.10 34.05
CA GLY A 611 -12.63 6.89 34.53
C GLY A 611 -13.76 6.38 33.62
N THR A 612 -13.88 6.94 32.41
CA THR A 612 -14.85 6.55 31.39
C THR A 612 -14.51 5.17 30.83
N LEU A 613 -13.23 4.95 30.51
CA LEU A 613 -12.72 3.72 29.91
C LEU A 613 -12.01 2.86 30.97
N LYS A 614 -12.41 1.60 31.11
CA LYS A 614 -11.92 0.66 32.15
C LYS A 614 -11.26 -0.56 31.54
N PRO A 615 -10.27 -1.21 32.18
CA PRO A 615 -9.56 -2.36 31.63
C PRO A 615 -10.52 -3.46 31.10
N GLY A 616 -10.36 -3.86 29.84
CA GLY A 616 -11.23 -4.82 29.16
C GLY A 616 -12.50 -4.24 28.50
N ASP A 617 -12.78 -2.95 28.64
CA ASP A 617 -13.86 -2.28 27.90
C ASP A 617 -13.63 -2.34 26.37
N THR A 618 -14.71 -2.12 25.61
CA THR A 618 -14.71 -2.11 24.14
C THR A 618 -14.69 -0.69 23.58
N ILE A 619 -13.74 -0.39 22.71
CA ILE A 619 -13.70 0.83 21.89
C ILE A 619 -14.39 0.54 20.55
N ILE A 620 -15.38 1.36 20.18
CA ILE A 620 -16.08 1.32 18.89
C ILE A 620 -15.87 2.68 18.20
N GLU A 621 -15.33 2.77 16.99
CA GLU A 621 -15.10 4.09 16.36
C GLU A 621 -15.51 4.14 14.87
N PRO A 622 -16.30 5.15 14.44
CA PRO A 622 -16.59 5.42 13.05
C PRO A 622 -15.44 6.20 12.39
N THR A 623 -14.85 5.67 11.30
CA THR A 623 -13.62 6.26 10.74
C THR A 623 -13.35 5.94 9.27
N SER A 624 -12.49 6.75 8.64
CA SER A 624 -11.88 6.55 7.31
C SER A 624 -10.56 5.75 7.36
N GLY A 625 -10.32 5.05 8.48
CA GLY A 625 -9.27 4.06 8.67
C GLY A 625 -8.16 4.49 9.62
N ASN A 626 -7.53 5.66 9.41
CA ASN A 626 -6.31 6.01 10.15
C ASN A 626 -6.51 6.14 11.67
N THR A 627 -7.60 6.78 12.13
CA THR A 627 -7.95 6.81 13.56
C THR A 627 -8.26 5.41 14.08
N GLY A 628 -8.82 4.52 13.24
CA GLY A 628 -9.04 3.13 13.60
C GLY A 628 -7.74 2.34 13.74
N ILE A 629 -6.75 2.57 12.87
CA ILE A 629 -5.41 1.94 12.96
C ILE A 629 -4.73 2.36 14.25
N GLY A 630 -4.79 3.66 14.59
CA GLY A 630 -4.36 4.15 15.89
C GLY A 630 -5.07 3.43 17.04
N LEU A 631 -6.40 3.40 17.03
CA LEU A 631 -7.20 2.81 18.13
C LEU A 631 -6.95 1.31 18.27
N ALA A 632 -6.84 0.58 17.17
CA ALA A 632 -6.48 -0.83 17.16
C ALA A 632 -5.08 -1.06 17.75
N LEU A 633 -4.08 -0.24 17.39
CA LEU A 633 -2.73 -0.33 17.93
C LEU A 633 -2.67 0.01 19.43
N ALA A 634 -3.36 1.07 19.87
CA ALA A 634 -3.44 1.42 21.28
C ALA A 634 -4.24 0.41 22.11
N ALA A 635 -5.32 -0.15 21.56
CA ALA A 635 -6.09 -1.22 22.16
C ALA A 635 -5.29 -2.53 22.28
N ALA A 636 -4.56 -2.90 21.22
CA ALA A 636 -3.66 -4.05 21.20
C ALA A 636 -2.60 -3.98 22.30
N ILE A 637 -2.02 -2.79 22.56
CA ILE A 637 -1.13 -2.57 23.70
C ILE A 637 -1.88 -2.62 25.04
N LYS A 638 -2.88 -1.74 25.24
CA LYS A 638 -3.50 -1.48 26.55
C LYS A 638 -4.51 -2.55 27.01
N GLY A 639 -4.92 -3.47 26.13
CA GLY A 639 -5.83 -4.57 26.47
C GLY A 639 -7.31 -4.23 26.33
N TYR A 640 -7.68 -3.42 25.33
CA TYR A 640 -9.07 -3.12 24.98
C TYR A 640 -9.54 -3.98 23.81
N ARG A 641 -10.84 -4.28 23.76
CA ARG A 641 -11.47 -4.78 22.52
C ARG A 641 -11.67 -3.60 21.57
N CYS A 642 -11.41 -3.77 20.27
CA CYS A 642 -11.54 -2.70 19.29
C CYS A 642 -12.45 -3.11 18.12
N ILE A 643 -13.46 -2.29 17.82
CA ILE A 643 -14.41 -2.47 16.72
C ILE A 643 -14.40 -1.22 15.85
N ILE A 644 -14.03 -1.36 14.58
CA ILE A 644 -13.87 -0.24 13.66
C ILE A 644 -14.98 -0.25 12.61
N VAL A 645 -15.73 0.84 12.52
CA VAL A 645 -16.84 1.02 11.57
C VAL A 645 -16.35 1.89 10.41
N ILE A 646 -16.21 1.28 9.23
CA ILE A 646 -15.46 1.85 8.10
C ILE A 646 -16.27 1.81 6.78
N PRO A 647 -16.36 2.93 6.03
CA PRO A 647 -17.03 2.95 4.74
C PRO A 647 -16.40 2.01 3.71
N GLU A 648 -17.21 1.44 2.82
CA GLU A 648 -16.79 0.40 1.89
C GLU A 648 -15.66 0.82 0.94
N LYS A 649 -15.60 2.11 0.54
CA LYS A 649 -14.59 2.67 -0.38
C LYS A 649 -13.16 2.77 0.18
N MET A 650 -12.98 2.61 1.49
CA MET A 650 -11.66 2.76 2.13
C MET A 650 -10.74 1.60 1.74
N SER A 651 -9.44 1.90 1.58
CA SER A 651 -8.47 0.96 1.01
C SER A 651 -8.40 -0.39 1.73
N ARG A 652 -8.05 -1.44 0.97
CA ARG A 652 -7.88 -2.81 1.50
C ARG A 652 -6.78 -2.85 2.57
N GLU A 653 -5.72 -2.09 2.34
CA GLU A 653 -4.52 -2.00 3.17
C GLU A 653 -4.87 -1.59 4.60
N LYS A 654 -5.74 -0.59 4.77
CA LYS A 654 -6.25 -0.17 6.07
C LYS A 654 -6.99 -1.31 6.78
N VAL A 655 -7.83 -2.04 6.04
CA VAL A 655 -8.62 -3.17 6.56
C VAL A 655 -7.73 -4.35 6.96
N ASP A 656 -6.70 -4.68 6.18
CA ASP A 656 -5.79 -5.79 6.51
C ASP A 656 -4.84 -5.45 7.68
N ILE A 657 -4.43 -4.18 7.83
CA ILE A 657 -3.71 -3.71 9.04
C ILE A 657 -4.59 -3.81 10.29
N LEU A 658 -5.84 -3.34 10.20
CA LEU A 658 -6.80 -3.40 11.31
C LEU A 658 -7.01 -4.83 11.82
N ARG A 659 -7.16 -5.80 10.92
CA ARG A 659 -7.24 -7.24 11.27
C ARG A 659 -5.99 -7.73 11.98
N ALA A 660 -4.81 -7.37 11.48
CA ALA A 660 -3.54 -7.81 12.05
C ALA A 660 -3.30 -7.24 13.47
N LEU A 661 -3.75 -6.01 13.73
CA LEU A 661 -3.80 -5.41 15.07
C LEU A 661 -4.92 -6.01 15.96
N GLY A 662 -5.72 -6.96 15.46
CA GLY A 662 -6.75 -7.66 16.21
C GLY A 662 -8.10 -6.94 16.31
N ALA A 663 -8.31 -5.86 15.55
CA ALA A 663 -9.60 -5.15 15.56
C ALA A 663 -10.66 -5.87 14.71
N GLU A 664 -11.90 -5.88 15.22
CA GLU A 664 -13.09 -6.28 14.48
C GLU A 664 -13.50 -5.16 13.52
N ILE A 665 -14.05 -5.51 12.35
CA ILE A 665 -14.31 -4.54 11.28
C ILE A 665 -15.74 -4.68 10.77
N VAL A 666 -16.52 -3.60 10.88
CA VAL A 666 -17.87 -3.48 10.33
C VAL A 666 -17.80 -2.55 9.12
N LYS A 667 -18.21 -3.04 7.94
CA LYS A 667 -18.25 -2.24 6.72
C LYS A 667 -19.64 -1.62 6.51
N THR A 668 -19.68 -0.34 6.15
CA THR A 668 -20.90 0.42 5.85
C THR A 668 -20.92 0.95 4.42
N PRO A 669 -22.09 1.15 3.80
CA PRO A 669 -22.18 1.85 2.51
C PRO A 669 -21.69 3.31 2.62
N CYS A 670 -21.40 3.91 1.46
CA CYS A 670 -21.01 5.31 1.34
C CYS A 670 -22.25 6.22 1.24
N VAL A 671 -23.05 6.25 2.30
CA VAL A 671 -24.25 7.12 2.46
C VAL A 671 -23.91 8.41 3.22
N LYS A 672 -24.87 9.34 3.32
CA LYS A 672 -24.74 10.55 4.14
C LYS A 672 -24.52 10.23 5.61
N TYR A 673 -23.88 11.14 6.35
CA TYR A 673 -23.57 10.93 7.77
C TYR A 673 -24.80 10.70 8.68
N ASP A 674 -25.97 11.26 8.35
CA ASP A 674 -27.20 11.17 9.15
C ASP A 674 -28.05 9.92 8.85
N ASP A 675 -27.77 9.23 7.74
CA ASP A 675 -28.41 7.98 7.32
C ASP A 675 -28.17 6.85 8.34
N LEU A 676 -29.18 6.00 8.58
CA LEU A 676 -29.11 4.90 9.56
C LEU A 676 -27.98 3.90 9.27
N ASP A 677 -27.63 3.70 8.01
CA ASP A 677 -26.55 2.80 7.58
C ASP A 677 -25.18 3.49 7.49
N SER A 678 -25.08 4.78 7.87
CA SER A 678 -23.81 5.51 7.93
C SER A 678 -22.86 4.91 8.98
N ASN A 679 -21.55 5.12 8.82
CA ASN A 679 -20.58 4.62 9.80
C ASN A 679 -20.82 5.18 11.20
N VAL A 680 -21.21 6.46 11.35
CA VAL A 680 -21.49 7.07 12.65
C VAL A 680 -22.80 6.56 13.28
N ARG A 681 -23.84 6.27 12.49
CA ARG A 681 -25.10 5.70 12.99
C ARG A 681 -24.96 4.22 13.34
N VAL A 682 -24.27 3.43 12.51
CA VAL A 682 -23.96 2.02 12.79
C VAL A 682 -23.06 1.88 14.03
N ALA A 683 -22.05 2.74 14.20
CA ALA A 683 -21.25 2.76 15.43
C ALA A 683 -22.12 3.03 16.66
N TRP A 684 -23.04 4.01 16.60
CA TRP A 684 -23.94 4.33 17.72
C TRP A 684 -24.85 3.15 18.08
N LYS A 685 -25.41 2.46 17.08
CA LYS A 685 -26.20 1.24 17.28
C LYS A 685 -25.40 0.14 17.99
N LEU A 686 -24.18 -0.13 17.53
CA LEU A 686 -23.28 -1.10 18.16
C LEU A 686 -22.97 -0.71 19.61
N LYS A 687 -22.80 0.59 19.93
CA LYS A 687 -22.63 1.07 21.31
C LYS A 687 -23.85 0.80 22.21
N SER A 688 -25.09 0.87 21.68
CA SER A 688 -26.28 0.54 22.47
C SER A 688 -26.53 -0.96 22.63
N GLU A 689 -25.92 -1.80 21.78
CA GLU A 689 -26.07 -3.26 21.77
C GLU A 689 -24.96 -3.96 22.57
N ILE A 690 -23.74 -3.40 22.61
CA ILE A 690 -22.56 -4.02 23.25
C ILE A 690 -22.34 -3.41 24.65
N PRO A 691 -22.43 -4.20 25.76
CA PRO A 691 -22.08 -3.74 27.10
C PRO A 691 -20.62 -3.27 27.20
N ASN A 692 -20.31 -2.42 28.19
CA ASN A 692 -18.95 -1.93 28.44
C ASN A 692 -18.28 -1.30 27.21
N SER A 693 -19.06 -0.70 26.30
CA SER A 693 -18.57 -0.14 25.05
C SER A 693 -18.66 1.38 24.97
N HIS A 694 -17.69 1.98 24.30
CA HIS A 694 -17.54 3.44 24.15
C HIS A 694 -17.19 3.80 22.72
N ILE A 695 -17.77 4.88 22.22
CA ILE A 695 -17.21 5.63 21.09
C ILE A 695 -16.37 6.74 21.70
N LEU A 696 -15.18 7.00 21.16
CA LEU A 696 -14.36 8.12 21.64
C LEU A 696 -14.66 9.39 20.84
N ASP A 697 -15.26 9.25 19.65
CA ASP A 697 -15.83 10.30 18.80
C ASP A 697 -14.83 11.38 18.40
N GLN A 698 -13.99 11.05 17.43
CA GLN A 698 -13.06 11.97 16.79
C GLN A 698 -13.72 13.23 16.18
N CYS A 699 -15.03 13.27 15.94
CA CYS A 699 -15.72 14.44 15.39
C CYS A 699 -16.16 15.43 16.48
N ARG A 700 -16.32 14.96 17.73
CA ARG A 700 -16.82 15.75 18.86
C ARG A 700 -15.84 15.93 20.01
N ASN A 701 -14.90 15.02 20.19
CA ASN A 701 -14.08 14.95 21.39
C ASN A 701 -12.96 16.01 21.39
N PRO A 702 -12.87 16.89 22.42
CA PRO A 702 -11.84 17.92 22.49
C PRO A 702 -10.41 17.34 22.49
N SER A 703 -10.19 16.09 22.92
CA SER A 703 -8.91 15.39 22.85
C SER A 703 -8.30 15.36 21.43
N ASN A 704 -9.12 15.41 20.37
CA ASN A 704 -8.63 15.50 18.98
C ASN A 704 -7.89 16.83 18.71
N PRO A 705 -8.55 18.01 18.72
CA PRO A 705 -7.84 19.27 18.56
C PRO A 705 -6.84 19.55 19.68
N LEU A 706 -7.06 19.07 20.91
CA LEU A 706 -6.09 19.23 22.01
C LEU A 706 -4.80 18.47 21.78
N ALA A 707 -4.81 17.24 21.26
CA ALA A 707 -3.58 16.53 20.89
C ALA A 707 -2.70 17.34 19.92
N HIS A 708 -3.35 18.04 18.99
CA HIS A 708 -2.67 18.86 17.98
C HIS A 708 -2.25 20.24 18.46
N TYR A 709 -3.06 20.87 19.32
CA TYR A 709 -2.74 22.12 20.02
C TYR A 709 -1.57 21.91 21.00
N ASP A 710 -1.63 20.87 21.84
CA ASP A 710 -0.63 20.59 22.87
C ASP A 710 0.69 20.04 22.31
N THR A 711 0.65 19.15 21.30
CA THR A 711 1.87 18.47 20.80
C THR A 711 2.29 18.90 19.40
N THR A 712 1.45 18.70 18.38
CA THR A 712 1.87 18.94 16.99
C THR A 712 2.26 20.39 16.73
N ALA A 713 1.57 21.35 17.35
CA ALA A 713 1.84 22.78 17.19
C ALA A 713 3.07 23.25 17.96
N GLU A 714 3.26 22.80 19.20
CA GLU A 714 4.46 23.13 19.99
C GLU A 714 5.71 22.48 19.36
N GLU A 715 5.60 21.27 18.79
CA GLU A 715 6.68 20.67 17.97
C GLU A 715 7.02 21.52 16.73
N ILE A 716 6.01 22.03 16.01
CA ILE A 716 6.24 22.92 14.85
C ILE A 716 6.93 24.22 15.28
N LEU A 717 6.55 24.78 16.44
CA LEU A 717 7.17 25.98 17.01
C LEU A 717 8.62 25.72 17.46
N GLU A 718 8.91 24.59 18.13
CA GLU A 718 10.27 24.20 18.53
C GLU A 718 11.16 23.92 17.29
N GLN A 719 10.62 23.22 16.28
CA GLN A 719 11.36 22.88 15.07
C GLN A 719 11.66 24.09 14.19
N CYS A 720 10.80 25.12 14.19
CA CYS A 720 10.95 26.32 13.38
C CYS A 720 11.44 27.56 14.15
N ASP A 721 11.98 27.41 15.37
CA ASP A 721 12.47 28.51 16.22
C ASP A 721 11.40 29.60 16.48
N GLY A 722 10.13 29.21 16.56
CA GLY A 722 8.96 30.10 16.68
C GLY A 722 8.56 30.84 15.39
N LYS A 723 9.24 30.62 14.26
CA LYS A 723 9.07 31.37 13.00
C LYS A 723 8.33 30.54 11.96
N VAL A 724 7.04 30.80 11.79
CA VAL A 724 6.21 30.19 10.73
C VAL A 724 5.32 31.28 10.12
N ASP A 725 5.50 31.55 8.83
CA ASP A 725 4.71 32.57 8.11
C ASP A 725 3.43 31.98 7.52
N MET A 726 3.44 30.68 7.20
CA MET A 726 2.28 29.96 6.69
C MET A 726 2.25 28.51 7.18
N PHE A 727 1.05 28.03 7.52
CA PHE A 727 0.78 26.61 7.82
C PHE A 727 -0.33 26.08 6.91
N VAL A 728 -0.12 24.92 6.30
CA VAL A 728 -1.04 24.31 5.31
C VAL A 728 -1.39 22.89 5.72
N ALA A 729 -2.69 22.59 5.83
CA ALA A 729 -3.16 21.26 6.22
C ALA A 729 -4.49 20.85 5.55
N GLY A 730 -4.64 19.55 5.30
CA GLY A 730 -5.89 18.96 4.82
C GLY A 730 -6.95 18.84 5.91
N ALA A 731 -8.19 19.22 5.62
CA ALA A 731 -9.31 19.12 6.54
C ALA A 731 -10.06 17.78 6.41
N GLY A 732 -9.98 16.92 7.43
CA GLY A 732 -10.89 15.79 7.66
C GLY A 732 -11.87 16.15 8.78
N THR A 733 -11.69 15.56 9.97
CA THR A 733 -12.40 15.97 11.20
C THR A 733 -12.12 17.42 11.64
N GLY A 734 -11.28 18.18 10.94
CA GLY A 734 -10.88 19.55 11.31
C GLY A 734 -9.90 19.68 12.48
N GLY A 735 -9.96 18.79 13.47
CA GLY A 735 -9.18 18.90 14.72
C GLY A 735 -7.67 19.16 14.54
N THR A 736 -7.02 18.61 13.51
CA THR A 736 -5.59 18.91 13.24
C THR A 736 -5.34 20.35 12.81
N ILE A 737 -6.12 20.90 11.87
CA ILE A 737 -5.96 22.30 11.47
C ILE A 737 -6.43 23.25 12.58
N THR A 738 -7.54 22.94 13.26
CA THR A 738 -8.04 23.74 14.39
C THR A 738 -7.06 23.78 15.57
N GLY A 739 -6.52 22.63 16.00
CA GLY A 739 -5.58 22.57 17.12
C GLY A 739 -4.31 23.37 16.86
N ILE A 740 -3.71 23.17 15.68
CA ILE A 740 -2.49 23.87 15.29
C ILE A 740 -2.75 25.37 15.09
N ALA A 741 -3.82 25.74 14.38
CA ALA A 741 -4.19 27.14 14.15
C ALA A 741 -4.45 27.90 15.45
N ARG A 742 -5.17 27.32 16.43
CA ARG A 742 -5.40 27.95 17.74
C ARG A 742 -4.09 28.27 18.45
N LYS A 743 -3.13 27.33 18.50
CA LYS A 743 -1.81 27.56 19.08
C LYS A 743 -0.99 28.60 18.30
N LEU A 744 -0.98 28.51 16.97
CA LEU A 744 -0.22 29.45 16.14
C LEU A 744 -0.79 30.87 16.24
N LYS A 745 -2.12 31.07 16.30
CA LYS A 745 -2.71 32.39 16.57
C LYS A 745 -2.41 32.95 17.98
N GLU A 746 -2.06 32.10 18.94
CA GLU A 746 -1.59 32.52 20.28
C GLU A 746 -0.08 32.80 20.35
N LYS A 747 0.75 32.04 19.62
CA LYS A 747 2.22 32.02 19.75
C LYS A 747 2.98 32.69 18.61
N CYS A 748 2.42 32.65 17.40
CA CYS A 748 2.99 33.17 16.16
C CYS A 748 1.87 33.82 15.33
N PRO A 749 1.22 34.90 15.83
CA PRO A 749 -0.04 35.42 15.27
C PRO A 749 0.05 35.92 13.82
N GLY A 750 1.25 36.20 13.32
CA GLY A 750 1.50 36.52 11.91
C GLY A 750 1.40 35.31 10.96
N CYS A 751 1.32 34.08 11.48
CA CYS A 751 1.19 32.88 10.67
C CYS A 751 -0.17 32.82 9.97
N LYS A 752 -0.14 32.68 8.64
CA LYS A 752 -1.33 32.46 7.80
C LYS A 752 -1.69 30.97 7.75
N ILE A 753 -2.90 30.65 8.16
CA ILE A 753 -3.44 29.29 8.25
C ILE A 753 -4.25 29.02 6.98
N VAL A 754 -3.84 27.99 6.23
CA VAL A 754 -4.43 27.64 4.93
C VAL A 754 -5.06 26.25 4.98
N GLY A 755 -6.37 26.18 4.73
CA GLY A 755 -7.11 24.93 4.64
C GLY A 755 -7.09 24.34 3.23
N ALA A 756 -6.66 23.09 3.11
CA ALA A 756 -6.80 22.29 1.90
C ALA A 756 -8.01 21.36 2.01
N ASP A 757 -8.99 21.52 1.11
CA ASP A 757 -10.27 20.80 1.13
C ASP A 757 -10.57 20.22 -0.26
N PRO A 758 -10.95 18.94 -0.40
CA PRO A 758 -11.23 18.39 -1.72
C PRO A 758 -12.52 18.97 -2.31
N ARG A 759 -12.68 18.93 -3.64
CA ARG A 759 -14.00 19.08 -4.29
C ARG A 759 -14.95 17.99 -3.78
N GLY A 760 -16.26 18.21 -3.84
CA GLY A 760 -17.25 17.36 -3.17
C GLY A 760 -17.38 17.57 -1.65
N SER A 761 -16.38 18.12 -0.96
CA SER A 761 -16.47 18.51 0.46
C SER A 761 -17.15 19.86 0.66
N ILE A 762 -17.80 20.05 1.82
CA ILE A 762 -18.38 21.33 2.25
C ILE A 762 -17.55 22.05 3.35
N GLY A 763 -16.33 21.59 3.64
CA GLY A 763 -15.52 22.08 4.76
C GLY A 763 -15.01 23.52 4.62
N ALA A 764 -14.76 23.99 3.40
CA ALA A 764 -14.14 25.28 3.14
C ALA A 764 -15.04 26.50 3.40
N LEU A 765 -14.43 27.70 3.47
CA LEU A 765 -15.10 29.00 3.48
C LEU A 765 -14.43 29.98 2.48
N PRO A 766 -15.18 30.91 1.85
CA PRO A 766 -16.64 31.06 1.91
C PRO A 766 -17.38 29.89 1.27
N ASP A 767 -18.66 29.70 1.60
CA ASP A 767 -19.43 28.54 1.14
C ASP A 767 -19.59 28.47 -0.40
N SER A 768 -19.34 29.57 -1.12
CA SER A 768 -19.24 29.62 -2.59
C SER A 768 -18.04 28.86 -3.18
N LEU A 769 -17.10 28.38 -2.34
CA LEU A 769 -16.07 27.41 -2.73
C LEU A 769 -16.57 25.95 -2.71
N ASN A 770 -17.76 25.70 -2.15
CA ASN A 770 -18.33 24.36 -1.95
C ASN A 770 -19.39 23.99 -3.00
N THR A 771 -19.29 24.56 -4.19
CA THR A 771 -20.11 24.17 -5.35
C THR A 771 -19.73 22.75 -5.77
N VAL A 772 -20.55 21.77 -5.41
CA VAL A 772 -20.36 20.35 -5.75
C VAL A 772 -21.04 20.05 -7.08
N ALA A 773 -20.28 19.55 -8.06
CA ALA A 773 -20.82 19.02 -9.31
C ALA A 773 -21.32 17.57 -9.13
N ALA A 774 -22.20 17.08 -10.02
CA ALA A 774 -22.74 15.71 -9.92
C ALA A 774 -21.68 14.62 -10.22
N GLU A 775 -20.53 15.04 -10.73
CA GLU A 775 -19.34 14.28 -11.06
C GLU A 775 -18.20 14.42 -10.02
N ASP A 776 -18.32 15.29 -9.01
CA ASP A 776 -17.31 15.46 -7.95
C ASP A 776 -17.34 14.26 -6.96
N THR A 777 -16.66 13.18 -7.33
CA THR A 777 -16.31 12.08 -6.42
C THR A 777 -15.03 12.41 -5.65
N ILE A 778 -14.82 11.73 -4.50
CA ILE A 778 -13.63 11.90 -3.65
C ILE A 778 -12.97 10.53 -3.45
N GLU A 779 -11.88 10.27 -4.16
CA GLU A 779 -11.04 9.08 -3.99
C GLU A 779 -9.88 9.29 -2.99
N VAL A 780 -9.48 10.53 -2.71
CA VAL A 780 -8.53 10.84 -1.63
C VAL A 780 -9.16 10.54 -0.26
N GLU A 781 -8.47 9.73 0.55
CA GLU A 781 -9.02 9.25 1.80
C GLU A 781 -8.52 10.06 3.02
N GLY A 782 -9.41 10.33 3.97
CA GLY A 782 -9.07 10.96 5.25
C GLY A 782 -9.25 12.49 5.33
N ILE A 783 -9.64 13.13 4.23
CA ILE A 783 -10.01 14.55 4.12
C ILE A 783 -11.33 14.69 3.34
N GLY A 784 -12.03 15.81 3.56
CA GLY A 784 -13.36 16.08 3.00
C GLY A 784 -14.50 15.39 3.74
N LEU A 785 -15.61 16.11 3.97
CA LEU A 785 -16.82 15.62 4.62
C LEU A 785 -18.08 16.31 4.07
N ASP A 786 -19.23 15.64 4.23
CA ASP A 786 -20.59 16.10 3.93
C ASP A 786 -21.25 16.87 5.10
N PHE A 787 -20.55 17.04 6.21
CA PHE A 787 -20.94 17.80 7.40
C PHE A 787 -19.76 18.58 7.98
N ILE A 788 -20.03 19.52 8.91
CA ILE A 788 -19.01 20.31 9.63
C ILE A 788 -18.84 19.71 11.04
N PRO A 789 -17.73 19.01 11.37
CA PRO A 789 -17.56 18.38 12.67
C PRO A 789 -17.55 19.38 13.84
N THR A 790 -18.08 18.98 14.99
CA THR A 790 -18.08 19.78 16.25
C THR A 790 -16.68 20.29 16.67
N VAL A 791 -15.60 19.58 16.31
CA VAL A 791 -14.20 19.99 16.57
C VAL A 791 -13.56 20.87 15.49
N LEU A 792 -14.23 21.13 14.35
CA LEU A 792 -13.72 22.01 13.30
C LEU A 792 -14.09 23.47 13.59
N ASP A 793 -13.15 24.19 14.20
CA ASP A 793 -13.18 25.65 14.25
C ASP A 793 -12.71 26.22 12.89
N ARG A 794 -13.66 26.73 12.09
CA ARG A 794 -13.37 27.38 10.81
C ARG A 794 -12.90 28.83 10.96
N SER A 795 -13.05 29.45 12.14
CA SER A 795 -12.74 30.88 12.36
C SER A 795 -11.23 31.17 12.49
N VAL A 796 -10.42 30.12 12.70
CA VAL A 796 -8.96 30.20 12.81
C VAL A 796 -8.21 29.88 11.51
N VAL A 797 -8.94 29.66 10.40
CA VAL A 797 -8.37 29.42 9.07
C VAL A 797 -8.55 30.68 8.22
N ASP A 798 -7.44 31.27 7.77
CA ASP A 798 -7.45 32.58 7.10
C ASP A 798 -7.82 32.48 5.60
N GLU A 799 -7.53 31.34 4.96
CA GLU A 799 -7.79 31.11 3.53
C GLU A 799 -8.04 29.61 3.26
N TRP A 800 -8.95 29.29 2.34
CA TRP A 800 -9.23 27.92 1.91
C TRP A 800 -8.99 27.75 0.41
N PHE A 801 -8.42 26.61 0.03
CA PHE A 801 -8.24 26.22 -1.37
C PHE A 801 -8.88 24.86 -1.62
N LYS A 802 -9.64 24.77 -2.72
CA LYS A 802 -10.08 23.48 -3.24
C LYS A 802 -8.94 22.77 -4.00
N SER A 803 -8.94 21.44 -3.92
CA SER A 803 -8.12 20.54 -4.74
C SER A 803 -9.01 19.44 -5.32
N ASN A 804 -8.61 18.85 -6.44
CA ASN A 804 -9.21 17.59 -6.94
C ASN A 804 -8.27 16.40 -6.63
N ASP A 805 -8.73 15.19 -6.94
CA ASP A 805 -7.97 13.96 -6.77
C ASP A 805 -6.74 13.88 -7.70
N THR A 806 -6.85 14.32 -8.95
CA THR A 806 -5.73 14.34 -9.91
C THR A 806 -4.54 15.14 -9.37
N ASP A 807 -4.78 16.38 -8.92
CA ASP A 807 -3.77 17.24 -8.30
C ASP A 807 -3.17 16.59 -7.05
N SER A 808 -4.00 15.89 -6.27
CA SER A 808 -3.59 15.23 -5.03
C SER A 808 -2.69 14.03 -5.29
N PHE A 809 -3.08 13.12 -6.18
CA PHE A 809 -2.34 11.90 -6.48
C PHE A 809 -1.09 12.14 -7.32
N LEU A 810 -1.12 13.08 -8.27
CA LEU A 810 0.08 13.49 -8.99
C LEU A 810 1.07 14.19 -8.05
N MET A 811 0.63 15.07 -7.16
CA MET A 811 1.52 15.69 -6.17
C MET A 811 2.07 14.68 -5.15
N ALA A 812 1.28 13.70 -4.71
CA ALA A 812 1.77 12.61 -3.84
C ALA A 812 2.86 11.77 -4.54
N ARG A 813 2.70 11.48 -5.83
CA ARG A 813 3.74 10.84 -6.65
C ARG A 813 5.00 11.71 -6.80
N ARG A 814 4.86 13.03 -6.96
CA ARG A 814 6.00 13.96 -6.98
C ARG A 814 6.73 14.00 -5.63
N LEU A 815 6.03 14.02 -4.50
CA LEU A 815 6.63 13.96 -3.16
C LEU A 815 7.49 12.70 -2.98
N ILE A 816 7.04 11.56 -3.51
CA ILE A 816 7.83 10.32 -3.53
C ILE A 816 9.05 10.48 -4.47
N ARG A 817 8.83 10.88 -5.73
CA ARG A 817 9.87 10.85 -6.78
C ARG A 817 10.92 11.96 -6.71
N GLU A 818 10.59 13.14 -6.17
CA GLU A 818 11.45 14.33 -6.18
C GLU A 818 12.00 14.68 -4.79
N GLU A 819 11.41 14.18 -3.70
CA GLU A 819 11.82 14.46 -2.32
C GLU A 819 12.05 13.17 -1.49
N GLY A 820 11.76 11.98 -2.04
CA GLY A 820 11.88 10.69 -1.33
C GLY A 820 10.84 10.45 -0.22
N LEU A 821 9.76 11.26 -0.17
CA LEU A 821 8.78 11.27 0.92
C LEU A 821 7.66 10.25 0.66
N LEU A 822 7.68 9.12 1.39
CA LEU A 822 6.75 7.99 1.23
C LEU A 822 5.36 8.22 1.87
N CYS A 823 4.73 9.35 1.55
CA CYS A 823 3.43 9.79 2.08
C CYS A 823 2.21 9.37 1.22
N GLY A 824 1.01 9.51 1.78
CA GLY A 824 -0.27 9.20 1.16
C GLY A 824 -0.92 10.35 0.37
N GLY A 825 -2.08 10.09 -0.24
CA GLY A 825 -2.74 11.03 -1.17
C GLY A 825 -3.10 12.38 -0.56
N SER A 826 -3.55 12.41 0.71
CA SER A 826 -3.91 13.65 1.40
C SER A 826 -2.72 14.60 1.66
N ALA A 827 -1.49 14.06 1.70
CA ALA A 827 -0.26 14.84 1.75
C ALA A 827 -0.01 15.56 0.41
N GLY A 828 -0.33 14.90 -0.70
CA GLY A 828 -0.35 15.51 -2.02
C GLY A 828 -1.39 16.63 -2.13
N THR A 829 -2.58 16.48 -1.53
CA THR A 829 -3.60 17.55 -1.47
C THR A 829 -3.09 18.78 -0.71
N ALA A 830 -2.49 18.59 0.47
CA ALA A 830 -1.92 19.68 1.25
C ALA A 830 -0.77 20.39 0.50
N MET A 831 0.09 19.61 -0.18
CA MET A 831 1.19 20.16 -0.97
C MET A 831 0.74 20.86 -2.26
N SER A 832 -0.30 20.36 -2.95
CA SER A 832 -0.87 21.01 -4.15
C SER A 832 -1.43 22.39 -3.84
N VAL A 833 -1.99 22.56 -2.63
CA VAL A 833 -2.41 23.85 -2.08
C VAL A 833 -1.20 24.69 -1.67
N ALA A 834 -0.24 24.12 -0.95
CA ALA A 834 0.93 24.85 -0.47
C ALA A 834 1.74 25.52 -1.59
N VAL A 835 2.01 24.82 -2.70
CA VAL A 835 2.76 25.40 -3.84
C VAL A 835 1.98 26.47 -4.63
N ARG A 836 0.67 26.62 -4.36
CA ARG A 836 -0.15 27.73 -4.84
C ARG A 836 -0.13 28.89 -3.84
N ALA A 837 -0.50 28.61 -2.59
CA ALA A 837 -0.61 29.61 -1.52
C ALA A 837 0.73 30.28 -1.18
N ALA A 838 1.83 29.52 -1.12
CA ALA A 838 3.14 30.01 -0.71
C ALA A 838 3.80 30.98 -1.73
N LYS A 839 3.23 31.16 -2.93
CA LYS A 839 3.72 32.12 -3.94
C LYS A 839 3.66 33.59 -3.47
N GLN A 840 2.84 33.89 -2.46
CA GLN A 840 2.78 35.22 -1.84
C GLN A 840 3.93 35.48 -0.84
N LEU A 841 4.70 34.44 -0.46
CA LEU A 841 5.77 34.53 0.53
C LEU A 841 7.12 34.87 -0.13
N LYS A 842 7.96 35.57 0.64
CA LYS A 842 9.29 36.06 0.24
C LYS A 842 10.39 35.13 0.71
N GLU A 843 11.60 35.42 0.27
CA GLU A 843 12.82 34.81 0.80
C GLU A 843 12.96 35.08 2.31
N GLY A 844 13.46 34.09 3.05
CA GLY A 844 13.53 34.12 4.52
C GLY A 844 12.24 33.77 5.26
N GLN A 845 11.08 33.73 4.59
CA GLN A 845 9.81 33.26 5.17
C GLN A 845 9.68 31.74 5.12
N ARG A 846 8.87 31.15 6.02
CA ARG A 846 8.67 29.70 6.18
C ARG A 846 7.20 29.27 5.93
N CYS A 847 7.00 28.29 5.07
CA CYS A 847 5.73 27.60 4.86
C CYS A 847 5.83 26.14 5.35
N VAL A 848 4.99 25.75 6.31
CA VAL A 848 4.94 24.39 6.87
C VAL A 848 3.72 23.64 6.34
N VAL A 849 3.92 22.47 5.76
CA VAL A 849 2.88 21.61 5.19
C VAL A 849 2.76 20.32 6.01
N LEU A 850 1.55 19.96 6.41
CA LEU A 850 1.27 18.70 7.12
C LEU A 850 1.16 17.53 6.12
N LEU A 851 2.00 16.50 6.24
CA LEU A 851 1.92 15.28 5.43
C LEU A 851 1.29 14.13 6.27
N PRO A 852 -0.02 13.82 6.12
CA PRO A 852 -0.78 13.17 7.20
C PRO A 852 -0.58 11.67 7.43
N ASP A 853 -0.31 10.89 6.38
CA ASP A 853 -0.19 9.42 6.48
C ASP A 853 0.73 8.82 5.40
N SER A 854 1.02 7.52 5.52
CA SER A 854 2.03 6.81 4.72
C SER A 854 1.47 6.17 3.45
N VAL A 855 2.33 6.02 2.43
CA VAL A 855 2.02 5.35 1.15
C VAL A 855 1.51 3.91 1.31
N ARG A 856 1.89 3.24 2.42
CA ARG A 856 1.43 1.91 2.84
C ARG A 856 -0.09 1.73 2.79
N ASN A 857 -0.84 2.79 3.01
CA ASN A 857 -2.30 2.76 2.98
C ASN A 857 -2.89 2.71 1.54
N TYR A 858 -2.07 2.82 0.49
CA TYR A 858 -2.52 3.12 -0.89
C TYR A 858 -1.76 2.35 -1.99
N MET A 859 -1.15 1.21 -1.64
CA MET A 859 -0.31 0.40 -2.53
C MET A 859 -1.05 -0.03 -3.81
N SER A 860 -2.32 -0.44 -3.70
CA SER A 860 -3.19 -0.79 -4.83
C SER A 860 -4.12 0.35 -5.28
N LYS A 861 -3.90 1.58 -4.81
CA LYS A 861 -4.57 2.79 -5.31
C LYS A 861 -3.55 3.67 -6.06
N PHE A 862 -3.36 4.93 -5.66
CA PHE A 862 -2.58 5.91 -6.44
C PHE A 862 -1.12 5.53 -6.72
N LEU A 863 -0.52 4.63 -5.92
CA LEU A 863 0.83 4.12 -6.18
C LEU A 863 0.89 3.23 -7.43
N ASN A 864 -0.22 2.57 -7.78
CA ASN A 864 -0.31 1.68 -8.92
C ASN A 864 -0.66 2.46 -10.21
N ASP A 865 0.16 2.30 -11.24
CA ASP A 865 -0.01 3.02 -12.52
C ASP A 865 -1.31 2.64 -13.23
N LYS A 866 -1.73 1.37 -13.16
CA LYS A 866 -2.98 0.92 -13.78
C LYS A 866 -4.20 1.56 -13.13
N TRP A 867 -4.24 1.60 -11.80
CA TRP A 867 -5.31 2.28 -11.07
C TRP A 867 -5.39 3.76 -11.42
N MET A 868 -4.25 4.45 -11.54
CA MET A 868 -4.19 5.85 -11.96
C MET A 868 -4.71 6.10 -13.38
N VAL A 869 -4.44 5.19 -14.33
CA VAL A 869 -4.98 5.27 -15.70
C VAL A 869 -6.47 4.95 -15.75
N GLN A 870 -6.89 3.87 -15.07
CA GLN A 870 -8.29 3.41 -15.02
C GLN A 870 -9.23 4.45 -14.41
N ASN A 871 -8.76 5.24 -13.44
CA ASN A 871 -9.52 6.35 -12.84
C ASN A 871 -9.26 7.71 -13.52
N GLY A 872 -8.55 7.74 -14.66
CA GLY A 872 -8.32 8.95 -15.47
C GLY A 872 -7.36 9.99 -14.87
N PHE A 873 -6.70 9.68 -13.74
CA PHE A 873 -5.74 10.57 -13.08
C PHE A 873 -4.36 10.61 -13.77
N LEU A 874 -4.06 9.61 -14.61
CA LEU A 874 -2.88 9.54 -15.46
C LEU A 874 -3.31 9.25 -16.90
N LYS A 875 -2.71 9.94 -17.88
CA LYS A 875 -2.93 9.65 -19.30
C LYS A 875 -2.11 8.42 -19.70
N GLU A 876 -2.67 7.61 -20.60
CA GLU A 876 -1.90 6.57 -21.30
C GLU A 876 -0.70 7.21 -22.02
N ASN A 877 0.51 6.75 -21.70
CA ASN A 877 1.69 7.09 -22.49
C ASN A 877 1.60 6.31 -23.80
N VAL A 878 1.45 7.03 -24.93
CA VAL A 878 1.22 6.43 -26.25
C VAL A 878 2.51 5.79 -26.80
N GLN A 879 2.83 4.62 -26.27
CA GLN A 879 3.80 3.70 -26.87
C GLN A 879 3.50 2.21 -26.61
N GLU A 880 2.29 1.88 -26.13
CA GLU A 880 1.73 0.54 -26.35
C GLU A 880 1.11 0.45 -27.76
N HIS A 881 1.16 -0.71 -28.40
CA HIS A 881 0.54 -0.94 -29.71
C HIS A 881 -0.98 -1.11 -29.56
N HIS A 882 -1.68 0.00 -29.33
CA HIS A 882 -3.13 0.02 -29.21
C HIS A 882 -3.82 -0.53 -30.49
N PRO A 883 -4.92 -1.32 -30.37
CA PRO A 883 -5.64 -1.86 -31.52
C PRO A 883 -6.22 -0.82 -32.48
N TRP A 884 -6.49 -1.22 -33.73
CA TRP A 884 -7.01 -0.36 -34.81
C TRP A 884 -8.27 0.45 -34.48
N TRP A 885 -9.05 -0.02 -33.50
CA TRP A 885 -10.32 0.57 -33.08
C TRP A 885 -10.19 1.53 -31.89
N TRP A 886 -9.04 1.59 -31.20
CA TRP A 886 -8.87 2.29 -29.92
C TRP A 886 -9.30 3.76 -29.96
N ASN A 887 -8.94 4.46 -31.04
CA ASN A 887 -9.20 5.89 -31.22
C ASN A 887 -10.53 6.19 -31.94
N LEU A 888 -11.34 5.17 -32.27
CA LEU A 888 -12.69 5.39 -32.82
C LEU A 888 -13.62 5.88 -31.71
N LYS A 889 -14.60 6.74 -32.05
CA LYS A 889 -15.56 7.25 -31.08
C LYS A 889 -16.65 6.24 -30.72
N VAL A 890 -17.14 6.30 -29.50
CA VAL A 890 -18.23 5.49 -28.93
C VAL A 890 -19.49 5.47 -29.80
N GLN A 891 -19.84 6.58 -30.45
CA GLN A 891 -20.91 6.66 -31.47
C GLN A 891 -20.78 5.69 -32.67
N LYS A 892 -19.66 4.99 -32.84
CA LYS A 892 -19.51 3.93 -33.85
C LYS A 892 -20.16 2.59 -33.43
N LEU A 893 -20.45 2.40 -32.14
CA LEU A 893 -21.25 1.26 -31.67
C LEU A 893 -22.72 1.43 -32.08
N LYS A 894 -23.32 0.39 -32.66
CA LYS A 894 -24.77 0.34 -32.93
C LYS A 894 -25.52 -0.15 -31.69
N LEU A 895 -25.57 0.71 -30.67
CA LEU A 895 -26.28 0.40 -29.42
C LEU A 895 -27.79 0.51 -29.60
N MET A 896 -28.53 -0.33 -28.86
CA MET A 896 -29.98 -0.24 -28.77
C MET A 896 -30.41 0.86 -27.78
N PRO A 897 -31.58 1.49 -27.98
CA PRO A 897 -32.17 2.38 -26.98
C PRO A 897 -32.34 1.64 -25.65
N PRO A 898 -31.88 2.19 -24.52
CA PRO A 898 -31.86 1.48 -23.26
C PRO A 898 -33.26 1.46 -22.63
N LEU A 899 -33.65 0.31 -22.07
CA LEU A 899 -34.74 0.25 -21.11
C LEU A 899 -34.39 1.12 -19.90
N THR A 900 -35.19 2.14 -19.61
CA THR A 900 -35.07 2.98 -18.42
C THR A 900 -36.30 2.84 -17.53
N LEU A 901 -36.15 3.13 -16.24
CA LEU A 901 -37.23 3.06 -15.25
C LEU A 901 -37.36 4.40 -14.51
N LEU A 902 -38.60 4.78 -14.16
CA LEU A 902 -38.85 5.92 -13.27
C LEU A 902 -38.54 5.53 -11.81
N PRO A 903 -38.02 6.43 -10.97
CA PRO A 903 -37.56 6.14 -9.61
C PRO A 903 -38.65 5.61 -8.65
N ASP A 904 -39.92 5.89 -8.96
CA ASP A 904 -41.09 5.51 -8.16
C ASP A 904 -41.78 4.22 -8.65
N VAL A 905 -41.27 3.57 -9.70
CA VAL A 905 -41.64 2.18 -10.03
C VAL A 905 -41.28 1.29 -8.84
N ASN A 906 -42.19 0.45 -8.36
CA ASN A 906 -41.87 -0.43 -7.24
C ASN A 906 -40.96 -1.61 -7.63
N CYS A 907 -40.24 -2.17 -6.65
CA CYS A 907 -39.23 -3.19 -6.86
C CYS A 907 -39.77 -4.44 -7.56
N GLN A 908 -41.00 -4.86 -7.24
CA GLN A 908 -41.68 -5.94 -7.95
C GLN A 908 -41.92 -5.60 -9.43
N LYS A 909 -42.52 -4.44 -9.72
CA LYS A 909 -42.82 -4.03 -11.10
C LYS A 909 -41.53 -3.82 -11.92
N ALA A 910 -40.44 -3.39 -11.29
CA ALA A 910 -39.12 -3.34 -11.90
C ALA A 910 -38.55 -4.74 -12.17
N ILE A 911 -38.63 -5.68 -11.23
CA ILE A 911 -38.27 -7.10 -11.44
C ILE A 911 -39.06 -7.71 -12.60
N GLU A 912 -40.38 -7.44 -12.67
CA GLU A 912 -41.25 -7.87 -13.76
C GLU A 912 -40.81 -7.28 -15.10
N VAL A 913 -40.65 -5.95 -15.21
CA VAL A 913 -40.28 -5.27 -16.46
C VAL A 913 -38.88 -5.66 -16.94
N LEU A 914 -37.91 -5.79 -16.03
CA LEU A 914 -36.56 -6.28 -16.34
C LEU A 914 -36.61 -7.71 -16.93
N ARG A 915 -37.31 -8.64 -16.26
CA ARG A 915 -37.48 -10.02 -16.73
C ARG A 915 -38.25 -10.10 -18.06
N GLU A 916 -39.38 -9.42 -18.17
CA GLU A 916 -40.25 -9.43 -19.35
C GLU A 916 -39.52 -8.90 -20.59
N LYS A 917 -38.74 -7.81 -20.44
CA LYS A 917 -37.96 -7.23 -21.54
C LYS A 917 -36.60 -7.87 -21.73
N SER A 918 -36.24 -8.88 -20.93
CA SER A 918 -34.95 -9.59 -20.95
C SER A 918 -33.73 -8.67 -20.75
N TYR A 919 -33.84 -7.71 -19.83
CA TYR A 919 -32.73 -6.87 -19.36
C TYR A 919 -32.37 -7.28 -17.92
N ASP A 920 -31.11 -7.62 -17.66
CA ASP A 920 -30.63 -7.83 -16.29
C ASP A 920 -30.53 -6.52 -15.48
N GLN A 921 -30.62 -5.36 -16.14
CA GLN A 921 -30.44 -4.05 -15.54
C GLN A 921 -31.05 -2.90 -16.36
N ALA A 922 -31.41 -1.81 -15.69
CA ALA A 922 -31.93 -0.58 -16.30
C ALA A 922 -31.41 0.68 -15.58
N PRO A 923 -31.00 1.74 -16.29
CA PRO A 923 -30.79 3.06 -15.70
C PRO A 923 -32.10 3.62 -15.15
N VAL A 924 -32.05 4.22 -13.96
CA VAL A 924 -33.18 4.89 -13.32
C VAL A 924 -33.09 6.39 -13.59
N VAL A 925 -34.15 6.94 -14.19
CA VAL A 925 -34.18 8.32 -14.70
C VAL A 925 -35.44 9.00 -14.20
N ALA A 926 -35.30 10.17 -13.58
CA ALA A 926 -36.44 10.98 -13.15
C ALA A 926 -37.15 11.64 -14.34
N GLU A 927 -38.39 12.12 -14.17
CA GLU A 927 -39.15 12.82 -15.23
C GLU A 927 -38.43 14.08 -15.75
N SER A 928 -37.64 14.73 -14.89
CA SER A 928 -36.73 15.82 -15.25
C SER A 928 -35.64 15.42 -16.26
N GLY A 929 -35.42 14.11 -16.45
CA GLY A 929 -34.32 13.49 -17.21
C GLY A 929 -33.04 13.25 -16.40
N PHE A 930 -33.04 13.58 -15.10
CA PHE A 930 -31.88 13.34 -14.25
C PHE A 930 -31.67 11.83 -14.04
N ILE A 931 -30.48 11.34 -14.41
CA ILE A 931 -30.09 9.93 -14.25
C ILE A 931 -29.70 9.71 -12.78
N MET A 932 -30.59 9.09 -12.00
CA MET A 932 -30.41 8.85 -10.57
C MET A 932 -29.45 7.69 -10.26
N GLY A 933 -29.30 6.76 -11.21
CA GLY A 933 -28.31 5.68 -11.16
C GLY A 933 -28.78 4.49 -11.98
N LEU A 934 -28.45 3.27 -11.55
CA LEU A 934 -28.86 2.03 -12.22
C LEU A 934 -29.32 0.96 -11.23
N VAL A 935 -30.35 0.21 -11.61
CA VAL A 935 -30.80 -0.99 -10.89
C VAL A 935 -30.49 -2.23 -11.71
N THR A 936 -29.94 -3.25 -11.07
CA THR A 936 -29.84 -4.61 -11.63
C THR A 936 -30.87 -5.50 -10.95
N LEU A 937 -31.33 -6.54 -11.64
CA LEU A 937 -32.22 -7.55 -11.06
C LEU A 937 -31.60 -8.15 -9.78
N SER A 938 -30.28 -8.39 -9.80
CA SER A 938 -29.51 -8.84 -8.65
C SER A 938 -29.45 -7.81 -7.52
N ASN A 939 -29.39 -6.50 -7.79
CA ASN A 939 -29.34 -5.49 -6.73
C ASN A 939 -30.72 -5.30 -6.07
N ILE A 940 -31.79 -5.32 -6.86
CA ILE A 940 -33.16 -5.27 -6.33
C ILE A 940 -33.42 -6.52 -5.48
N LEU A 941 -33.16 -7.71 -6.02
CA LEU A 941 -33.37 -8.98 -5.30
C LEU A 941 -32.43 -9.12 -4.08
N SER A 942 -31.15 -8.76 -4.18
CA SER A 942 -30.24 -8.79 -3.03
C SER A 942 -30.64 -7.80 -1.95
N SER A 943 -31.19 -6.64 -2.30
CA SER A 943 -31.71 -5.67 -1.33
C SER A 943 -32.97 -6.20 -0.63
N ILE A 944 -33.86 -6.88 -1.35
CA ILE A 944 -35.04 -7.53 -0.76
C ILE A 944 -34.63 -8.70 0.14
N LEU A 945 -33.73 -9.57 -0.32
CA LEU A 945 -33.26 -10.74 0.43
C LEU A 945 -32.40 -10.37 1.66
N ALA A 946 -31.78 -9.19 1.66
CA ALA A 946 -31.11 -8.61 2.83
C ALA A 946 -32.07 -7.85 3.79
N GLY A 947 -33.35 -7.69 3.44
CA GLY A 947 -34.33 -6.95 4.21
C GLY A 947 -34.30 -5.43 4.04
N ASN A 948 -33.44 -4.90 3.17
CA ASN A 948 -33.21 -3.46 2.95
C ASN A 948 -34.30 -2.80 2.08
N ALA A 949 -35.09 -3.60 1.36
CA ALA A 949 -36.25 -3.14 0.59
C ALA A 949 -37.36 -4.20 0.60
N GLN A 950 -38.60 -3.77 0.38
CA GLN A 950 -39.74 -4.67 0.14
C GLN A 950 -40.08 -4.73 -1.36
N PHE A 951 -40.81 -5.77 -1.78
CA PHE A 951 -41.34 -5.87 -3.15
C PHE A 951 -42.19 -4.65 -3.56
N SER A 952 -42.89 -4.03 -2.59
CA SER A 952 -43.69 -2.82 -2.75
C SER A 952 -42.91 -1.50 -2.68
N ASP A 953 -41.64 -1.50 -2.28
CA ASP A 953 -40.84 -0.27 -2.16
C ASP A 953 -40.48 0.32 -3.55
N PRO A 954 -40.40 1.65 -3.70
CA PRO A 954 -39.95 2.29 -4.95
C PRO A 954 -38.47 2.01 -5.21
N ILE A 955 -38.09 1.74 -6.46
CA ILE A 955 -36.72 1.33 -6.82
C ILE A 955 -35.64 2.35 -6.45
N LYS A 956 -35.99 3.61 -6.21
CA LYS A 956 -35.06 4.62 -5.66
C LYS A 956 -34.39 4.23 -4.33
N LYS A 957 -34.93 3.26 -3.58
CA LYS A 957 -34.27 2.64 -2.41
C LYS A 957 -33.11 1.70 -2.77
N VAL A 958 -33.06 1.17 -4.00
CA VAL A 958 -32.16 0.07 -4.42
C VAL A 958 -31.33 0.42 -5.66
N ILE A 959 -31.16 1.71 -5.93
CA ILE A 959 -30.29 2.23 -6.99
C ILE A 959 -28.81 2.02 -6.61
N SER A 960 -28.02 1.44 -7.50
CA SER A 960 -26.56 1.61 -7.48
C SER A 960 -26.20 2.98 -8.07
N GLN A 961 -25.41 3.75 -7.32
CA GLN A 961 -24.76 4.97 -7.81
C GLN A 961 -23.34 4.71 -8.33
N GLN A 962 -22.81 3.49 -8.16
CA GLN A 962 -21.55 3.08 -8.78
C GLN A 962 -21.83 2.55 -10.20
N PHE A 963 -21.50 3.36 -11.20
CA PHE A 963 -21.53 3.03 -12.63
C PHE A 963 -20.67 4.04 -13.41
N SER A 964 -19.88 3.57 -14.37
CA SER A 964 -19.13 4.47 -15.26
C SER A 964 -20.02 5.10 -16.33
N LYS A 965 -19.95 6.43 -16.46
CA LYS A 965 -20.58 7.21 -17.54
C LYS A 965 -19.56 7.46 -18.66
N ILE A 966 -20.00 7.41 -19.90
CA ILE A 966 -19.17 7.69 -21.09
C ILE A 966 -19.97 8.49 -22.14
N SER A 967 -19.33 9.43 -22.82
CA SER A 967 -19.95 10.23 -23.88
C SER A 967 -19.94 9.48 -25.22
N LEU A 968 -20.89 9.79 -26.11
CA LEU A 968 -20.82 9.39 -27.52
C LEU A 968 -19.52 9.86 -28.23
N ASP A 969 -18.92 10.94 -27.74
CA ASP A 969 -17.70 11.54 -28.28
C ASP A 969 -16.40 11.02 -27.67
N ASP A 970 -16.47 10.21 -26.62
CA ASP A 970 -15.32 9.50 -26.06
C ASP A 970 -14.84 8.37 -26.99
N THR A 971 -13.66 7.81 -26.71
CA THR A 971 -13.07 6.73 -27.52
C THR A 971 -13.46 5.32 -27.08
N LEU A 972 -13.39 4.35 -27.99
CA LEU A 972 -13.57 2.94 -27.69
C LEU A 972 -12.43 2.38 -26.81
N GLY A 973 -11.23 2.96 -26.86
CA GLY A 973 -10.16 2.68 -25.90
C GLY A 973 -10.56 3.02 -24.48
N LYS A 974 -11.06 4.24 -24.24
CA LYS A 974 -11.62 4.66 -22.93
C LYS A 974 -12.75 3.72 -22.47
N LEU A 975 -13.62 3.29 -23.40
CA LEU A 975 -14.65 2.29 -23.12
C LEU A 975 -14.05 0.92 -22.73
N SER A 976 -12.99 0.48 -23.40
CA SER A 976 -12.28 -0.76 -23.06
C SER A 976 -11.70 -0.71 -21.64
N THR A 977 -11.00 0.37 -21.28
CA THR A 977 -10.36 0.53 -19.96
C THR A 977 -11.39 0.58 -18.82
N ILE A 978 -12.60 1.11 -19.09
CA ILE A 978 -13.76 0.99 -18.18
C ILE A 978 -14.20 -0.48 -18.07
N LEU A 979 -14.40 -1.16 -19.20
CA LEU A 979 -14.91 -2.53 -19.28
C LEU A 979 -13.92 -3.63 -18.81
N GLU A 980 -12.67 -3.28 -18.50
CA GLU A 980 -11.75 -4.14 -17.75
C GLU A 980 -12.13 -4.30 -16.26
N ASN A 981 -12.87 -3.33 -15.71
CA ASN A 981 -13.15 -3.20 -14.28
C ASN A 981 -14.66 -3.23 -13.99
N ASP A 982 -15.44 -2.48 -14.78
CA ASP A 982 -16.89 -2.46 -14.75
C ASP A 982 -17.49 -3.45 -15.76
N HIS A 983 -18.65 -4.03 -15.46
CA HIS A 983 -19.30 -4.98 -16.38
C HIS A 983 -20.00 -4.29 -17.57
N PHE A 984 -20.22 -2.98 -17.48
CA PHE A 984 -20.92 -2.16 -18.47
C PHE A 984 -20.57 -0.66 -18.28
N ALA A 985 -20.80 0.16 -19.31
CA ALA A 985 -20.76 1.61 -19.24
C ALA A 985 -22.10 2.21 -19.70
N ILE A 986 -22.56 3.27 -19.01
CA ILE A 986 -23.77 4.02 -19.39
C ILE A 986 -23.39 5.15 -20.34
N ILE A 987 -23.98 5.13 -21.54
CA ILE A 987 -23.64 6.04 -22.63
C ILE A 987 -24.59 7.24 -22.56
N VAL A 988 -24.04 8.45 -22.47
CA VAL A 988 -24.81 9.70 -22.34
C VAL A 988 -24.58 10.66 -23.49
N HIS A 989 -25.57 11.50 -23.76
CA HIS A 989 -25.51 12.58 -24.75
C HIS A 989 -26.24 13.82 -24.23
N GLU A 990 -25.79 15.01 -24.62
CA GLU A 990 -26.46 16.27 -24.33
C GLU A 990 -27.35 16.67 -25.50
N MET A 991 -28.64 16.92 -25.25
CA MET A 991 -29.52 17.59 -26.20
C MET A 991 -29.89 18.99 -25.71
N GLU A 992 -30.05 19.92 -26.63
CA GLU A 992 -30.58 21.24 -26.35
C GLU A 992 -32.11 21.23 -26.55
N GLN A 993 -32.86 21.69 -25.54
CA GLN A 993 -34.31 21.76 -25.55
C GLN A 993 -34.78 23.19 -25.31
N TYR A 994 -35.78 23.65 -26.07
CA TYR A 994 -36.40 24.97 -25.90
C TYR A 994 -37.62 24.85 -25.00
N ASN A 995 -37.77 25.76 -24.04
CA ASN A 995 -38.98 25.87 -23.23
C ASN A 995 -40.08 26.66 -23.95
N ALA A 996 -41.29 26.68 -23.40
CA ALA A 996 -42.44 27.38 -23.99
C ALA A 996 -42.29 28.92 -24.10
N GLY A 997 -41.26 29.50 -23.46
CA GLY A 997 -40.88 30.90 -23.60
C GLY A 997 -39.76 31.16 -24.62
N GLY A 998 -39.30 30.13 -25.36
CA GLY A 998 -38.27 30.24 -26.39
C GLY A 998 -36.82 30.17 -25.89
N ASN A 999 -36.58 30.03 -24.58
CA ASN A 999 -35.23 29.88 -24.04
C ASN A 999 -34.76 28.43 -24.14
N SER A 1000 -33.53 28.19 -24.61
CA SER A 1000 -32.92 26.86 -24.59
C SER A 1000 -32.28 26.51 -23.26
N PHE A 1001 -32.24 25.21 -22.97
CA PHE A 1001 -31.49 24.61 -21.88
C PHE A 1001 -30.95 23.24 -22.33
N LYS A 1002 -29.80 22.83 -21.79
CA LYS A 1002 -29.21 21.52 -22.07
C LYS A 1002 -29.77 20.45 -21.13
N LYS A 1003 -30.03 19.27 -21.68
CA LYS A 1003 -30.52 18.09 -20.96
C LYS A 1003 -29.69 16.87 -21.35
N GLN A 1004 -29.08 16.21 -20.36
CA GLN A 1004 -28.48 14.89 -20.59
C GLN A 1004 -29.57 13.82 -20.77
N ILE A 1005 -29.34 12.91 -21.70
CA ILE A 1005 -30.14 11.70 -21.90
C ILE A 1005 -29.24 10.47 -21.89
N VAL A 1006 -29.80 9.31 -21.50
CA VAL A 1006 -29.15 8.02 -21.72
C VAL A 1006 -29.34 7.63 -23.17
N PHE A 1007 -28.25 7.45 -23.91
CA PHE A 1007 -28.27 7.03 -25.31
C PHE A 1007 -28.22 5.50 -25.46
N GLY A 1008 -27.58 4.81 -24.51
CA GLY A 1008 -27.43 3.36 -24.51
C GLY A 1008 -26.69 2.84 -23.28
N VAL A 1009 -26.53 1.52 -23.22
CA VAL A 1009 -25.59 0.84 -22.32
C VAL A 1009 -24.70 -0.02 -23.20
N ALA A 1010 -23.39 -0.03 -22.94
CA ALA A 1010 -22.43 -0.85 -23.66
C ALA A 1010 -21.69 -1.80 -22.71
N THR A 1011 -21.44 -3.01 -23.18
CA THR A 1011 -20.73 -4.07 -22.46
C THR A 1011 -19.47 -4.49 -23.23
N ALA A 1012 -18.66 -5.35 -22.62
CA ALA A 1012 -17.54 -6.00 -23.32
C ALA A 1012 -18.00 -6.79 -24.56
N ALA A 1013 -19.23 -7.30 -24.58
CA ALA A 1013 -19.78 -8.01 -25.74
C ALA A 1013 -20.12 -7.06 -26.90
N ASP A 1014 -20.60 -5.85 -26.63
CA ASP A 1014 -20.89 -4.84 -27.67
C ASP A 1014 -19.62 -4.33 -28.33
N LEU A 1015 -18.60 -4.03 -27.50
CA LEU A 1015 -17.28 -3.63 -27.97
C LEU A 1015 -16.64 -4.77 -28.79
N LEU A 1016 -16.64 -6.01 -28.27
CA LEU A 1016 -16.12 -7.17 -29.00
C LEU A 1016 -16.85 -7.43 -30.32
N SER A 1017 -18.18 -7.25 -30.36
CA SER A 1017 -18.99 -7.43 -31.58
C SER A 1017 -18.73 -6.35 -32.63
N PHE A 1018 -18.35 -5.14 -32.22
CA PHE A 1018 -17.89 -4.08 -33.12
C PHE A 1018 -16.46 -4.33 -33.65
N VAL A 1019 -15.58 -4.85 -32.79
CA VAL A 1019 -14.16 -5.10 -33.07
C VAL A 1019 -13.94 -6.36 -33.91
N ALA A 1020 -14.82 -7.36 -33.79
CA ALA A 1020 -14.74 -8.61 -34.53
C ALA A 1020 -14.74 -8.37 -36.05
N PRO A 1021 -13.92 -9.10 -36.83
CA PRO A 1021 -13.86 -8.93 -38.27
C PRO A 1021 -15.20 -9.29 -38.91
N LYS A 1022 -15.90 -8.28 -39.44
CA LYS A 1022 -17.15 -8.48 -40.18
C LYS A 1022 -16.93 -9.46 -41.33
N LYS A 1023 -17.61 -10.61 -41.30
CA LYS A 1023 -17.70 -11.48 -42.47
C LYS A 1023 -18.29 -10.69 -43.63
N LYS A 1024 -17.54 -10.59 -44.74
CA LYS A 1024 -18.09 -10.16 -46.02
C LYS A 1024 -19.01 -11.25 -46.56
N THR A 1025 -20.30 -11.06 -46.34
CA THR A 1025 -21.40 -11.68 -47.08
C THR A 1025 -22.25 -10.51 -47.59
N GLU A 1026 -22.52 -10.34 -48.88
CA GLU A 1026 -22.31 -11.24 -50.02
C GLU A 1026 -21.59 -10.52 -51.21
N GLU A 1027 -21.86 -10.96 -52.44
CA GLU A 1027 -21.29 -10.49 -53.73
C GLU A 1027 -19.87 -10.96 -54.11
N LEU A 1028 -19.77 -12.25 -54.42
CA LEU A 1028 -18.82 -12.77 -55.41
C LEU A 1028 -19.42 -14.01 -56.11
N ARG A 1029 -20.04 -13.81 -57.28
CA ARG A 1029 -20.49 -14.88 -58.19
C ARG A 1029 -20.06 -14.51 -59.62
N TYR A 1030 -19.29 -15.40 -60.25
CA TYR A 1030 -18.65 -15.25 -61.57
C TYR A 1030 -17.58 -14.13 -61.62
N ALA A 1031 -16.48 -14.24 -62.39
CA ALA A 1031 -16.06 -15.28 -63.32
C ALA A 1031 -14.56 -15.66 -63.16
N THR A 1032 -14.06 -16.54 -64.03
CA THR A 1032 -12.71 -17.16 -64.03
C THR A 1032 -11.54 -16.22 -64.34
N PRO A 1033 -10.29 -16.58 -63.94
CA PRO A 1033 -9.11 -15.74 -64.11
C PRO A 1033 -8.53 -15.77 -65.54
N GLN A 1034 -7.88 -14.67 -65.94
CA GLN A 1034 -6.94 -14.61 -67.07
C GLN A 1034 -5.68 -13.80 -66.71
N SER A 1035 -4.67 -13.92 -67.57
CA SER A 1035 -3.25 -13.64 -67.33
C SER A 1035 -2.77 -12.23 -67.70
N ALA A 1036 -1.50 -11.95 -67.36
CA ALA A 1036 -0.65 -10.78 -67.65
C ALA A 1036 -0.61 -9.71 -66.54
N SER A 1037 0.51 -9.04 -66.24
CA SER A 1037 1.94 -9.25 -66.61
C SER A 1037 2.83 -8.45 -65.65
N PHE A 1038 4.16 -8.57 -65.75
CA PHE A 1038 5.10 -7.69 -65.03
C PHE A 1038 4.93 -6.22 -65.44
N GLU A 1039 5.09 -5.30 -64.48
CA GLU A 1039 6.16 -4.31 -64.58
C GLU A 1039 6.59 -3.77 -63.21
N ARG A 1040 7.84 -3.29 -63.11
CA ARG A 1040 8.39 -2.58 -61.95
C ARG A 1040 8.73 -1.15 -62.39
N THR A 1041 8.20 -0.16 -61.69
CA THR A 1041 8.72 1.22 -61.75
C THR A 1041 9.11 1.67 -60.36
N ILE A 1042 10.21 2.43 -60.26
CA ILE A 1042 10.92 2.74 -59.02
C ILE A 1042 10.95 4.27 -58.83
N TYR A 1043 11.10 4.69 -57.56
CA TYR A 1043 11.81 5.88 -57.08
C TYR A 1043 11.05 7.05 -56.43
N THR A 1044 11.77 7.57 -55.42
CA THR A 1044 11.82 8.94 -54.89
C THR A 1044 10.56 9.63 -54.35
N THR A 1045 10.48 9.61 -53.02
CA THR A 1045 10.57 10.82 -52.18
C THR A 1045 10.54 12.18 -52.89
N HIS A 1046 9.65 13.07 -52.45
CA HIS A 1046 9.87 14.52 -52.55
C HIS A 1046 9.52 15.21 -51.22
N SER A 1047 10.25 16.28 -50.91
CA SER A 1047 10.12 17.13 -49.73
C SER A 1047 9.65 18.54 -50.11
N GLY A 1048 8.93 19.21 -49.20
CA GLY A 1048 8.42 20.57 -49.37
C GLY A 1048 6.88 20.61 -49.50
N GLU A 1049 6.16 21.58 -48.94
CA GLU A 1049 6.56 22.75 -48.14
C GLU A 1049 5.47 23.12 -47.10
N LYS A 1050 5.87 23.95 -46.12
CA LYS A 1050 5.08 24.56 -45.01
C LYS A 1050 4.87 23.70 -43.77
#